data_AF-A0A542GDF9-F1
#
_entry.id   AF-A0A542GDF9-F1
#
_cell.length_a   1.000
_cell.length_b   1.000
_cell.length_c   1.000
_cell.angle_alpha   90.00
_cell.angle_beta   90.00
_cell.angle_gamma   90.00
#
_symmetry.space_group_name_H-M   'P 1'
#
loop_
_entity.id
_entity.type
_entity.pdbx_description
1 polymer ?
#
loop_
_entity_poly.entity_id
_entity_poly.type
_entity_poly.pdbx_seq_one_letter_code
_entity_poly.pdbx_strand_id
1 'polypeptide(L)'
;MDTPAPYLTDRADDTAAGQVLGLLASLVNTAHWLITYWYVPVAAALVVWAMGETVVRRLARKASAERMALELVPTMHFDPGLEEIFRRGVQLARASTSMPWWAPRRSKAVQIRLRADGSSPLRYRIEGPAGGERLLSITPFGPAVTVNRARPLVDKPREHVVRAEFILRGKPTAPLRDVPLDPDPLQPLIDAVSDLRAELGDLAEIRLDIQRAPKWALRARRLQLMSDARRRERREAQRSARWVRQDATGLEDSVAWQLQQLVSGKQGGGGRRLVMPPIPRRVDPAEALGKLADDDHLVRVQLLVMCASNTEGRSQARLAQLQAAFDVFGGGSRWAMRGWRVGPWRFGADRWPSRRGFERRWTLGHCQPPRPNWVRLEELTGLLKPPTVHCRLPLLAGDLPTFKFGNPQLLLQGIYQAPDGRRRLVASYAKETLFEVGVGKAGGGKTERALAQAIGWAHAGGGLMFVDPHRDSWPRALPFLAHDALMDRIALVDLNAHGPAPQVNAWNPLGMHQGQVAHEVVEATADAYAAALGWDDSSAPRALTILTASLAVLVAVNEAACQAGRAEDQATVFHVRALLTDAAFRAAALAGVQGRLDDETRSWWQTVFPTLLPDSFAVVLNPLTRLAANPVTRAFLGQPAGSYNIRAAMDSKMIVWVCPGGNGPTDRLITALLARDLLRAVRSRRDTPEAQRAPFRPYFDELITLTGAAPETIASMFEDFRKYRVHVHGLTQLLARLPTPVRLSLVQNASTLASTAGSQSAIAPITAEWGDRPGPAIVATLDRYEHYISLTVRGRRVGPLRITGPHLDEVFADYARPRQAAALERAARAMAGAQPLDQLTTRATDQLARVNRFLAQLAPTAEPAARLQKERYQ
;
A
#
# COMPACT_ATOMS: atom_id res chain seq x y z
N MET A 1 67.44 5.97 -109.30
CA MET A 1 68.28 7.18 -109.21
C MET A 1 67.66 8.06 -108.13
N ASP A 2 68.26 8.36 -106.99
CA ASP A 2 69.52 7.96 -106.37
C ASP A 2 69.35 8.16 -104.85
N THR A 3 69.74 7.14 -104.08
CA THR A 3 70.18 7.28 -102.69
C THR A 3 71.49 8.04 -102.63
N PRO A 4 71.75 8.82 -101.56
CA PRO A 4 72.60 8.33 -100.46
C PRO A 4 72.13 8.87 -99.09
N ALA A 5 72.56 8.46 -97.91
CA ALA A 5 73.27 7.34 -97.29
C ALA A 5 73.05 7.53 -95.76
N PRO A 6 73.24 6.50 -94.92
CA PRO A 6 72.76 6.45 -93.54
C PRO A 6 73.80 6.94 -92.52
N TYR A 7 73.34 7.43 -91.35
CA TYR A 7 74.16 7.55 -90.15
C TYR A 7 73.57 6.74 -88.98
N LEU A 8 74.36 5.74 -88.55
CA LEU A 8 74.36 5.06 -87.25
C LEU A 8 74.63 6.08 -86.13
N THR A 9 73.94 6.05 -84.99
CA THR A 9 74.30 5.48 -83.66
C THR A 9 73.60 6.43 -82.65
N ASP A 10 73.15 6.15 -81.43
CA ASP A 10 73.34 5.04 -80.51
C ASP A 10 72.25 5.10 -79.43
N ARG A 11 72.13 4.01 -78.68
CA ARG A 11 71.26 3.82 -77.50
C ARG A 11 71.79 4.57 -76.27
N ALA A 12 70.81 4.95 -75.44
CA ALA A 12 70.83 4.99 -73.97
C ALA A 12 71.60 6.13 -73.25
N ASP A 13 70.86 6.89 -72.42
CA ASP A 13 71.25 7.14 -71.03
C ASP A 13 70.03 7.52 -70.18
N ASP A 14 69.43 6.48 -69.61
CA ASP A 14 68.38 6.51 -68.60
C ASP A 14 69.05 6.80 -67.25
N THR A 15 69.20 8.08 -66.88
CA THR A 15 69.81 8.49 -65.61
C THR A 15 68.75 8.70 -64.53
N ALA A 16 69.00 8.15 -63.33
CA ALA A 16 68.18 8.33 -62.13
C ALA A 16 67.87 9.80 -61.78
N ALA A 17 68.66 10.75 -62.28
CA ALA A 17 68.43 12.18 -62.16
C ALA A 17 67.17 12.68 -62.90
N GLY A 18 66.85 12.11 -64.08
CA GLY A 18 65.65 12.45 -64.84
C GLY A 18 64.36 11.97 -64.17
N GLN A 19 64.41 10.82 -63.50
CA GLN A 19 63.28 10.31 -62.71
C GLN A 19 63.05 11.12 -61.43
N VAL A 20 64.11 11.56 -60.74
CA VAL A 20 64.00 12.40 -59.54
C VAL A 20 63.52 13.81 -59.88
N LEU A 21 64.01 14.41 -60.98
CA LEU A 21 63.53 15.70 -61.48
C LEU A 21 62.08 15.62 -62.00
N GLY A 22 61.70 14.54 -62.67
CA GLY A 22 60.32 14.26 -63.07
C GLY A 22 59.39 14.08 -61.87
N LEU A 23 59.84 13.39 -60.81
CA LEU A 23 59.09 13.24 -59.56
C LEU A 23 58.92 14.57 -58.82
N LEU A 24 59.98 15.39 -58.73
CA LEU A 24 59.92 16.72 -58.12
C LEU A 24 59.02 17.67 -58.92
N ALA A 25 59.13 17.69 -60.25
CA ALA A 25 58.23 18.46 -61.11
C ALA A 25 56.77 18.00 -60.97
N SER A 26 56.54 16.68 -60.87
CA SER A 26 55.20 16.14 -60.61
C SER A 26 54.68 16.55 -59.24
N LEU A 27 55.51 16.54 -58.19
CA LEU A 27 55.12 16.95 -56.83
C LEU A 27 54.80 18.44 -56.78
N VAL A 28 55.57 19.28 -57.46
CA VAL A 28 55.31 20.73 -57.57
C VAL A 28 54.02 20.99 -58.36
N ASN A 29 53.79 20.29 -59.48
CA ASN A 29 52.53 20.40 -60.22
C ASN A 29 51.33 19.89 -59.42
N THR A 30 51.49 18.81 -58.66
CA THR A 30 50.43 18.26 -57.80
C THR A 30 50.13 19.22 -56.64
N ALA A 31 51.16 19.83 -56.05
CA ALA A 31 51.01 20.84 -55.01
C ALA A 31 50.33 22.11 -55.56
N HIS A 32 50.72 22.58 -56.75
CA HIS A 32 50.08 23.71 -57.40
C HIS A 32 48.62 23.41 -57.76
N TRP A 33 48.32 22.20 -58.26
CA TRP A 33 46.96 21.75 -58.52
C TRP A 33 46.13 21.66 -57.23
N LEU A 34 46.68 21.12 -56.13
CA LEU A 34 46.01 21.04 -54.83
C LEU A 34 45.75 22.41 -54.21
N ILE A 35 46.62 23.39 -54.45
CA ILE A 35 46.43 24.78 -53.98
C ILE A 35 45.36 25.47 -54.83
N THR A 36 45.41 25.34 -56.16
CA THR A 36 44.48 25.97 -57.10
C THR A 36 43.07 25.35 -57.05
N TYR A 37 42.99 24.03 -56.87
CA TYR A 37 41.74 23.26 -56.82
C TYR A 37 41.46 22.68 -55.43
N TRP A 38 41.87 23.35 -54.35
CA TRP A 38 41.71 22.87 -52.96
C TRP A 38 40.25 22.47 -52.62
N TYR A 39 39.26 23.07 -53.29
CA TYR A 39 37.84 22.78 -53.12
C TYR A 39 37.42 21.42 -53.69
N VAL A 40 38.13 20.86 -54.67
CA VAL A 40 37.83 19.55 -55.28
C VAL A 40 38.11 18.39 -54.31
N PRO A 41 39.30 18.25 -53.68
CA PRO A 41 39.53 17.21 -52.68
C PRO A 41 38.68 17.44 -51.42
N VAL A 42 38.37 18.69 -51.06
CA VAL A 42 37.43 18.99 -49.97
C VAL A 42 36.01 18.53 -50.31
N ALA A 43 35.51 18.81 -51.53
CA ALA A 43 34.21 18.36 -51.98
C ALA A 43 34.14 16.82 -52.08
N ALA A 44 35.16 16.18 -52.64
CA ALA A 44 35.26 14.73 -52.69
C ALA A 44 35.28 14.12 -51.28
N ALA A 45 36.05 14.69 -50.35
CA ALA A 45 36.07 14.26 -48.95
C ALA A 45 34.70 14.45 -48.26
N LEU A 46 34.00 15.55 -48.53
CA LEU A 46 32.64 15.80 -48.02
C LEU A 46 31.63 14.79 -48.58
N VAL A 47 31.72 14.44 -49.86
CA VAL A 47 30.84 13.43 -50.50
C VAL A 47 31.11 12.04 -49.91
N VAL A 48 32.38 11.62 -49.82
CA VAL A 48 32.76 10.35 -49.18
C VAL A 48 32.31 10.31 -47.73
N TRP A 49 32.50 11.40 -46.98
CA TRP A 49 32.03 11.51 -45.60
C TRP A 49 30.49 11.43 -45.50
N ALA A 50 29.76 12.12 -46.38
CA ALA A 50 28.30 12.11 -46.40
C ALA A 50 27.74 10.72 -46.76
N MET A 51 28.34 10.03 -47.75
CA MET A 51 28.01 8.66 -48.09
C MET A 51 28.30 7.72 -46.91
N GLY A 52 29.48 7.83 -46.30
CA GLY A 52 29.87 7.06 -45.13
C GLY A 52 28.92 7.26 -43.94
N GLU A 53 28.58 8.50 -43.62
CA GLU A 53 27.63 8.82 -42.55
C GLU A 53 26.22 8.30 -42.87
N THR A 54 25.80 8.30 -44.14
CA THR A 54 24.53 7.73 -44.59
C THR A 54 24.50 6.22 -44.42
N VAL A 55 25.56 5.51 -44.81
CA VAL A 55 25.70 4.06 -44.63
C VAL A 55 25.67 3.71 -43.14
N VAL A 56 26.45 4.40 -42.31
CA VAL A 56 26.48 4.13 -40.87
C VAL A 56 25.13 4.46 -40.22
N ARG A 57 24.39 5.46 -40.70
CA ARG A 57 23.01 5.73 -40.24
C ARG A 57 22.05 4.61 -40.62
N ARG A 58 22.11 4.08 -41.85
CA ARG A 58 21.27 2.96 -42.30
C ARG A 58 21.57 1.69 -41.49
N LEU A 59 22.85 1.35 -41.31
CA LEU A 59 23.26 0.21 -40.48
C LEU A 59 22.85 0.39 -39.01
N ALA A 60 23.01 1.59 -38.44
CA ALA A 60 22.56 1.85 -37.07
C ALA A 60 21.05 1.69 -36.91
N ARG A 61 20.26 2.18 -37.88
CA ARG A 61 18.80 1.99 -37.89
C ARG A 61 18.41 0.52 -37.98
N LYS A 62 19.06 -0.26 -38.85
CA LYS A 62 18.83 -1.72 -38.96
C LYS A 62 19.12 -2.41 -37.63
N ALA A 63 20.27 -2.12 -37.03
CA ALA A 63 20.67 -2.67 -35.74
C ALA A 63 19.72 -2.28 -34.60
N SER A 64 19.16 -1.06 -34.63
CA SER A 64 18.20 -0.58 -33.63
C SER A 64 16.79 -1.17 -33.77
N ALA A 65 16.44 -1.77 -34.92
CA ALA A 65 15.15 -2.40 -35.11
C ALA A 65 15.02 -3.72 -34.31
N GLU A 66 16.14 -4.41 -34.07
CA GLU A 66 16.21 -5.69 -33.36
C GLU A 66 16.56 -5.50 -31.87
N ARG A 67 16.01 -4.46 -31.24
CA ARG A 67 16.25 -4.21 -29.81
C ARG A 67 15.26 -4.99 -28.95
N MET A 68 15.77 -5.57 -27.88
CA MET A 68 14.98 -6.22 -26.85
C MET A 68 14.55 -5.24 -25.77
N ALA A 69 13.52 -5.60 -25.00
CA ALA A 69 13.05 -4.84 -23.87
C ALA A 69 12.63 -5.76 -22.71
N LEU A 70 13.10 -5.46 -21.51
CA LEU A 70 12.73 -6.11 -20.26
C LEU A 70 12.18 -5.09 -19.28
N GLU A 71 11.13 -5.46 -18.56
CA GLU A 71 10.57 -4.68 -17.47
C GLU A 71 10.91 -5.37 -16.14
N LEU A 72 11.47 -4.61 -15.20
CA LEU A 72 11.87 -5.10 -13.89
C LEU A 72 10.82 -4.64 -12.87
N VAL A 73 10.19 -5.61 -12.22
CA VAL A 73 9.17 -5.37 -11.20
C VAL A 73 9.72 -5.83 -9.85
N PRO A 74 10.10 -4.91 -8.94
CA PRO A 74 10.57 -5.28 -7.61
C PRO A 74 9.41 -5.78 -6.74
N THR A 75 9.74 -6.62 -5.76
CA THR A 75 8.83 -6.96 -4.65
C THR A 75 8.79 -5.83 -3.62
N MET A 76 7.81 -5.84 -2.71
CA MET A 76 7.70 -4.81 -1.66
C MET A 76 8.88 -4.79 -0.69
N HIS A 77 9.62 -5.90 -0.56
CA HIS A 77 10.76 -6.06 0.34
C HIS A 77 12.11 -5.99 -0.41
N PHE A 78 12.12 -5.45 -1.61
CA PHE A 78 13.34 -5.36 -2.41
C PHE A 78 14.35 -4.41 -1.75
N ASP A 79 15.39 -4.97 -1.16
CA ASP A 79 16.48 -4.25 -0.50
C ASP A 79 17.85 -4.81 -0.96
N PRO A 80 18.38 -4.33 -2.09
CA PRO A 80 19.58 -4.89 -2.69
C PRO A 80 20.87 -4.43 -2.01
N GLY A 81 21.87 -5.31 -1.94
CA GLY A 81 23.23 -4.94 -1.56
C GLY A 81 23.98 -4.17 -2.66
N LEU A 82 25.00 -3.38 -2.28
CA LEU A 82 25.83 -2.64 -3.24
C LEU A 82 26.49 -3.55 -4.30
N GLU A 83 26.94 -4.74 -3.88
CA GLU A 83 27.55 -5.73 -4.78
C GLU A 83 26.57 -6.26 -5.83
N GLU A 84 25.29 -6.48 -5.47
CA GLU A 84 24.27 -6.94 -6.42
C GLU A 84 23.99 -5.88 -7.48
N ILE A 85 23.90 -4.62 -7.06
CA ILE A 85 23.71 -3.48 -7.95
C ILE A 85 24.92 -3.31 -8.87
N PHE A 86 26.13 -3.46 -8.33
CA PHE A 86 27.36 -3.38 -9.10
C PHE A 86 27.43 -4.49 -10.17
N ARG A 87 27.15 -5.75 -9.80
CA ARG A 87 27.03 -6.87 -10.74
C ARG A 87 26.00 -6.59 -11.83
N ARG A 88 24.88 -5.94 -11.49
CA ARG A 88 23.88 -5.51 -12.49
C ARG A 88 24.47 -4.51 -13.47
N GLY A 89 25.21 -3.51 -12.98
CA GLY A 89 25.95 -2.57 -13.80
C GLY A 89 26.90 -3.26 -14.79
N VAL A 90 27.65 -4.27 -14.32
CA VAL A 90 28.58 -5.03 -15.16
C VAL A 90 27.84 -5.82 -16.25
N GLN A 91 26.72 -6.46 -15.92
CA GLN A 91 25.87 -7.14 -16.91
C GLN A 91 25.36 -6.17 -17.99
N LEU A 92 24.89 -4.98 -17.60
CA LEU A 92 24.42 -3.94 -18.52
C LEU A 92 25.54 -3.46 -19.45
N ALA A 93 26.73 -3.19 -18.90
CA ALA A 93 27.89 -2.78 -19.68
C ALA A 93 28.33 -3.88 -20.67
N ARG A 94 28.32 -5.15 -20.27
CA ARG A 94 28.65 -6.30 -21.15
C ARG A 94 27.60 -6.47 -22.26
N ALA A 95 26.32 -6.43 -21.91
CA ALA A 95 25.20 -6.55 -22.85
C ALA A 95 25.19 -5.43 -23.92
N SER A 96 25.75 -4.24 -23.62
CA SER A 96 25.86 -3.15 -24.60
C SER A 96 26.61 -3.51 -25.88
N THR A 97 27.47 -4.53 -25.81
CA THR A 97 28.28 -5.00 -26.94
C THR A 97 27.75 -6.26 -27.62
N SER A 98 26.62 -6.83 -27.16
CA SER A 98 26.01 -8.06 -27.69
C SER A 98 25.26 -7.84 -29.02
N MET A 99 25.92 -7.20 -29.98
CA MET A 99 25.42 -6.98 -31.34
C MET A 99 26.40 -7.52 -32.37
N PRO A 100 25.92 -7.74 -33.62
CA PRO A 100 26.79 -8.12 -34.73
C PRO A 100 28.01 -7.19 -34.88
N TRP A 101 29.10 -7.74 -35.42
CA TRP A 101 30.37 -7.03 -35.60
C TRP A 101 30.21 -5.75 -36.44
N TRP A 102 29.35 -5.80 -37.47
CA TRP A 102 29.05 -4.69 -38.38
C TRP A 102 28.24 -3.55 -37.74
N ALA A 103 27.58 -3.78 -36.59
CA ALA A 103 26.72 -2.79 -35.97
C ALA A 103 27.53 -1.57 -35.50
N PRO A 104 27.15 -0.34 -35.90
CA PRO A 104 27.85 0.87 -35.51
C PRO A 104 27.90 1.06 -34.00
N ARG A 105 28.96 1.69 -33.49
CA ARG A 105 29.08 2.00 -32.04
C ARG A 105 27.87 2.78 -31.51
N ARG A 106 27.30 3.69 -32.30
CA ARG A 106 26.15 4.51 -31.86
C ARG A 106 24.92 3.68 -31.45
N SER A 107 24.78 2.45 -31.94
CA SER A 107 23.66 1.56 -31.59
C SER A 107 24.02 0.53 -30.50
N LYS A 108 25.31 0.34 -30.19
CA LYS A 108 25.84 -0.57 -29.16
C LYS A 108 25.71 0.01 -27.75
N ALA A 109 24.48 0.12 -27.24
CA ALA A 109 24.16 0.64 -25.92
C ALA A 109 22.96 -0.07 -25.30
N VAL A 110 23.00 -0.26 -23.98
CA VAL A 110 21.83 -0.65 -23.17
C VAL A 110 21.26 0.62 -22.55
N GLN A 111 19.95 0.75 -22.57
CA GLN A 111 19.21 1.91 -22.11
C GLN A 111 18.36 1.52 -20.90
N ILE A 112 18.58 2.18 -19.77
CA ILE A 112 17.63 2.17 -18.66
C ILE A 112 16.61 3.27 -18.94
N ARG A 113 15.33 2.89 -19.05
CA ARG A 113 14.19 3.78 -19.21
C ARG A 113 13.41 3.81 -17.90
N LEU A 114 13.39 4.97 -17.26
CA LEU A 114 12.51 5.27 -16.14
C LEU A 114 11.35 6.08 -16.69
N ARG A 115 10.14 5.51 -16.67
CA ARG A 115 8.96 6.12 -17.28
C ARG A 115 7.83 6.26 -16.27
N ALA A 116 7.25 7.46 -16.19
CA ALA A 116 6.07 7.74 -15.43
C ALA A 116 5.04 8.46 -16.33
N ASP A 117 3.83 7.92 -16.41
CA ASP A 117 2.73 8.41 -17.26
C ASP A 117 1.39 8.47 -16.51
N GLY A 118 1.44 8.48 -15.19
CA GLY A 118 0.25 8.50 -14.31
C GLY A 118 -0.45 7.16 -14.14
N SER A 119 -0.07 6.10 -14.87
CA SER A 119 -0.60 4.74 -14.67
C SER A 119 0.32 3.82 -13.87
N SER A 120 1.59 4.19 -13.73
CA SER A 120 2.58 3.54 -12.87
C SER A 120 3.50 4.62 -12.30
N PRO A 121 3.87 4.56 -10.99
CA PRO A 121 4.61 5.62 -10.35
C PRO A 121 6.00 5.80 -10.98
N LEU A 122 6.69 4.70 -11.27
CA LEU A 122 7.91 4.68 -12.06
C LEU A 122 8.14 3.28 -12.65
N ARG A 123 8.02 3.12 -13.96
CA ARG A 123 8.37 1.86 -14.64
C ARG A 123 9.87 1.81 -14.87
N TYR A 124 10.52 0.76 -14.38
CA TYR A 124 11.93 0.49 -14.61
C TYR A 124 12.09 -0.52 -15.75
N ARG A 125 12.52 -0.04 -16.92
CA ARG A 125 12.64 -0.84 -18.12
C ARG A 125 14.06 -0.79 -18.67
N ILE A 126 14.55 -1.92 -19.16
CA ILE A 126 15.85 -2.03 -19.81
C ILE A 126 15.65 -2.38 -21.28
N GLU A 127 16.23 -1.60 -22.17
CA GLU A 127 16.21 -1.85 -23.61
C GLU A 127 17.62 -1.97 -24.17
N GLY A 128 17.88 -2.94 -25.03
CA GLY A 128 19.24 -3.19 -25.49
C GLY A 128 19.33 -4.05 -26.74
N PRO A 129 20.55 -4.45 -27.11
CA PRO A 129 20.77 -5.47 -28.13
C PRO A 129 20.01 -6.77 -27.85
N ALA A 130 19.34 -7.37 -28.85
CA ALA A 130 18.67 -8.66 -28.70
C ALA A 130 19.59 -9.77 -28.18
N GLY A 131 20.85 -9.82 -28.63
CA GLY A 131 21.82 -10.81 -28.13
C GLY A 131 22.17 -10.68 -26.64
N GLY A 132 21.84 -9.56 -26.01
CA GLY A 132 21.99 -9.34 -24.56
C GLY A 132 20.83 -9.87 -23.72
N GLU A 133 19.75 -10.34 -24.34
CA GLU A 133 18.50 -10.68 -23.64
C GLU A 133 18.69 -11.72 -22.53
N ARG A 134 19.29 -12.86 -22.86
CA ARG A 134 19.50 -13.96 -21.90
C ARG A 134 20.39 -13.55 -20.72
N LEU A 135 21.34 -12.63 -20.95
CA LEU A 135 22.21 -12.10 -19.90
C LEU A 135 21.44 -11.16 -18.97
N LEU A 136 20.54 -10.36 -19.52
CA LEU A 136 19.80 -9.34 -18.77
C LEU A 136 18.52 -9.87 -18.12
N SER A 137 17.99 -11.00 -18.62
CA SER A 137 16.84 -11.71 -18.04
C SER A 137 17.19 -12.38 -16.72
N ILE A 138 18.46 -12.74 -16.52
CA ILE A 138 18.96 -13.28 -15.25
C ILE A 138 19.47 -12.11 -14.40
N THR A 139 18.68 -11.72 -13.41
CA THR A 139 19.00 -10.60 -12.53
C THR A 139 19.88 -11.05 -11.34
N PRO A 140 20.90 -10.26 -10.93
CA PRO A 140 21.66 -10.53 -9.71
C PRO A 140 20.82 -10.27 -8.45
N PHE A 141 19.67 -9.59 -8.57
CA PHE A 141 18.73 -9.34 -7.47
C PHE A 141 17.89 -10.57 -7.05
N GLY A 142 18.14 -11.73 -7.66
CA GLY A 142 17.44 -12.97 -7.33
C GLY A 142 15.91 -12.88 -7.48
N PRO A 143 15.13 -13.54 -6.61
CA PRO A 143 13.67 -13.57 -6.69
C PRO A 143 13.00 -12.24 -6.29
N ALA A 144 13.75 -11.29 -5.72
CA ALA A 144 13.21 -10.01 -5.28
C ALA A 144 12.86 -9.07 -6.46
N VAL A 145 13.28 -9.39 -7.69
CA VAL A 145 12.92 -8.65 -8.90
C VAL A 145 12.46 -9.62 -9.99
N THR A 146 11.21 -9.48 -10.41
CA THR A 146 10.68 -10.22 -11.56
C THR A 146 11.07 -9.51 -12.86
N VAL A 147 11.55 -10.26 -13.85
CA VAL A 147 11.97 -9.73 -15.15
C VAL A 147 11.03 -10.23 -16.23
N ASN A 148 10.24 -9.32 -16.80
CA ASN A 148 9.25 -9.63 -17.84
C ASN A 148 9.70 -9.13 -19.20
N ARG A 149 9.53 -9.92 -20.27
CA ARG A 149 9.73 -9.44 -21.64
C ARG A 149 8.64 -8.40 -21.96
N ALA A 150 9.06 -7.21 -22.36
CA ALA A 150 8.16 -6.09 -22.59
C ALA A 150 7.97 -5.80 -24.08
N ARG A 151 6.74 -5.43 -24.47
CA ARG A 151 6.43 -4.98 -25.84
C ARG A 151 6.95 -3.55 -26.08
N PRO A 152 7.19 -3.11 -27.33
CA PRO A 152 7.50 -1.72 -27.63
C PRO A 152 6.44 -0.77 -27.06
N LEU A 153 6.88 0.34 -26.44
CA LEU A 153 5.97 1.38 -25.96
C LEU A 153 5.51 2.23 -27.15
N VAL A 154 4.19 2.36 -27.32
CA VAL A 154 3.60 3.27 -28.32
C VAL A 154 3.26 4.58 -27.62
N ASP A 155 3.95 5.66 -28.00
CA ASP A 155 3.70 6.99 -27.45
C ASP A 155 2.53 7.66 -28.18
N LYS A 156 1.51 8.06 -27.41
CA LYS A 156 0.45 8.94 -27.93
C LYS A 156 1.04 10.35 -28.21
N PRO A 157 0.64 11.00 -29.32
CA PRO A 157 1.03 12.37 -29.58
C PRO A 157 0.49 13.28 -28.46
N ARG A 158 1.25 14.31 -28.11
CA ARG A 158 0.95 15.28 -27.05
C ARG A 158 1.29 16.68 -27.55
N GLU A 159 0.53 17.67 -27.10
CA GLU A 159 0.63 19.05 -27.59
C GLU A 159 1.93 19.73 -27.13
N HIS A 160 2.26 19.63 -25.85
CA HIS A 160 3.45 20.24 -25.28
C HIS A 160 4.49 19.17 -24.94
N VAL A 161 5.65 19.22 -25.60
CA VAL A 161 6.76 18.30 -25.38
C VAL A 161 8.04 19.08 -25.18
N VAL A 162 8.72 18.85 -24.07
CA VAL A 162 10.00 19.47 -23.71
C VAL A 162 11.09 18.41 -23.62
N ARG A 163 12.23 18.70 -24.24
CA ARG A 163 13.38 17.79 -24.35
C ARG A 163 14.59 18.36 -23.63
N ALA A 164 15.26 17.52 -22.86
CA ALA A 164 16.51 17.86 -22.19
C ALA A 164 17.56 16.78 -22.34
N GLU A 165 18.80 17.22 -22.50
CA GLU A 165 19.97 16.35 -22.51
C GLU A 165 20.88 16.80 -21.38
N PHE A 166 21.26 15.87 -20.49
CA PHE A 166 22.12 16.15 -19.36
C PHE A 166 23.57 15.75 -19.70
N ILE A 167 24.51 16.62 -19.31
CA ILE A 167 25.96 16.42 -19.46
C ILE A 167 26.62 16.51 -18.09
N LEU A 168 27.79 15.89 -17.95
CA LEU A 168 28.62 16.06 -16.76
C LEU A 168 29.33 17.41 -16.81
N ARG A 169 29.05 18.27 -15.83
CA ARG A 169 29.78 19.51 -15.56
C ARG A 169 30.63 19.33 -14.30
N GLY A 170 31.82 19.91 -14.31
CA GLY A 170 32.81 19.78 -13.24
C GLY A 170 34.18 19.37 -13.78
N LYS A 171 35.07 18.94 -12.90
CA LYS A 171 36.37 18.37 -13.29
C LYS A 171 36.11 16.99 -13.92
N PRO A 172 36.55 16.71 -15.16
CA PRO A 172 36.30 15.42 -15.82
C PRO A 172 36.84 14.19 -15.05
N THR A 173 37.82 14.41 -14.17
CA THR A 173 38.46 13.40 -13.31
C THR A 173 37.77 13.23 -11.97
N ALA A 174 36.82 14.10 -11.61
CA ALA A 174 36.08 14.01 -10.36
C ALA A 174 34.83 13.13 -10.50
N PRO A 175 34.53 12.28 -9.50
CA PRO A 175 33.34 11.45 -9.50
C PRO A 175 32.06 12.26 -9.22
N LEU A 176 30.92 11.68 -9.60
CA LEU A 176 29.62 12.01 -9.01
C LEU A 176 29.64 11.70 -7.51
N ARG A 177 28.66 12.23 -6.78
CA ARG A 177 28.50 11.92 -5.37
C ARG A 177 28.09 10.46 -5.20
N ASP A 178 28.67 9.80 -4.21
CA ASP A 178 28.19 8.51 -3.73
C ASP A 178 26.92 8.73 -2.89
N VAL A 179 25.83 8.07 -3.25
CA VAL A 179 24.50 8.27 -2.67
C VAL A 179 24.11 7.00 -1.92
N PRO A 180 23.80 7.07 -0.61
CA PRO A 180 23.38 5.90 0.15
C PRO A 180 22.07 5.31 -0.37
N LEU A 181 21.83 4.03 -0.09
CA LEU A 181 20.59 3.34 -0.49
C LEU A 181 19.39 3.62 0.44
N ASP A 182 19.65 4.10 1.65
CA ASP A 182 18.64 4.53 2.63
C ASP A 182 18.94 5.97 3.08
N PRO A 183 18.10 6.96 2.74
CA PRO A 183 16.88 6.86 1.92
C PRO A 183 17.18 6.55 0.44
N ASP A 184 16.19 6.02 -0.29
CA ASP A 184 16.37 5.57 -1.68
C ASP A 184 16.85 6.71 -2.64
N PRO A 185 17.94 6.52 -3.42
CA PRO A 185 18.44 7.50 -4.40
C PRO A 185 17.46 7.95 -5.49
N LEU A 186 16.44 7.16 -5.78
CA LEU A 186 15.37 7.45 -6.74
C LEU A 186 14.24 8.27 -6.12
N GLN A 187 14.19 8.44 -4.79
CA GLN A 187 13.12 9.20 -4.12
C GLN A 187 12.94 10.60 -4.71
N PRO A 188 14.00 11.42 -4.94
CA PRO A 188 13.83 12.74 -5.54
C PRO A 188 13.23 12.70 -6.95
N LEU A 189 13.55 11.66 -7.73
CA LEU A 189 13.01 11.47 -9.09
C LEU A 189 11.54 11.09 -9.04
N ILE A 190 11.14 10.26 -8.07
CA ILE A 190 9.75 9.87 -7.84
C ILE A 190 8.92 11.05 -7.34
N ASP A 191 9.45 11.82 -6.41
CA ASP A 191 8.79 13.04 -5.91
C ASP A 191 8.51 14.02 -7.05
N ALA A 192 9.47 14.20 -7.96
CA ALA A 192 9.35 15.06 -9.15
C ALA A 192 8.30 14.60 -10.18
N VAL A 193 7.83 13.35 -10.11
CA VAL A 193 6.81 12.79 -11.01
C VAL A 193 5.56 12.31 -10.27
N SER A 194 5.46 12.60 -8.98
CA SER A 194 4.43 12.06 -8.09
C SER A 194 3.02 12.58 -8.35
N ASP A 195 2.92 13.72 -9.02
CA ASP A 195 1.70 14.45 -9.37
C ASP A 195 1.41 14.45 -10.89
N LEU A 196 1.94 13.46 -11.61
CA LEU A 196 1.59 13.23 -13.02
C LEU A 196 0.15 12.74 -13.16
N ARG A 197 -0.55 13.29 -14.14
CA ARG A 197 -1.96 12.99 -14.42
C ARG A 197 -2.11 12.30 -15.77
N ALA A 198 -2.54 11.03 -15.72
CA ALA A 198 -2.81 10.26 -16.94
C ALA A 198 -3.89 10.94 -17.80
N GLU A 199 -4.93 11.53 -17.20
CA GLU A 199 -5.98 12.23 -17.96
C GLU A 199 -5.51 13.47 -18.71
N LEU A 200 -4.46 14.15 -18.24
CA LEU A 200 -3.86 15.32 -18.92
C LEU A 200 -2.82 14.93 -19.96
N GLY A 201 -2.62 13.63 -20.18
CA GLY A 201 -1.54 13.12 -21.01
C GLY A 201 -0.16 13.43 -20.44
N ASP A 202 -0.01 13.62 -19.13
CA ASP A 202 1.29 13.87 -18.53
C ASP A 202 2.23 12.67 -18.75
N LEU A 203 3.51 12.96 -19.05
CA LEU A 203 4.57 11.99 -19.24
C LEU A 203 5.88 12.58 -18.75
N ALA A 204 6.62 11.81 -17.97
CA ALA A 204 8.02 12.04 -17.68
C ALA A 204 8.80 10.77 -18.01
N GLU A 205 9.82 10.90 -18.84
CA GLU A 205 10.66 9.77 -19.21
C GLU A 205 12.14 10.15 -19.16
N ILE A 206 12.90 9.36 -18.42
CA ILE A 206 14.34 9.47 -18.26
C ILE A 206 14.98 8.26 -18.94
N ARG A 207 15.97 8.51 -19.79
CA ARG A 207 16.74 7.48 -20.48
C ARG A 207 18.22 7.62 -20.16
N LEU A 208 18.76 6.63 -19.47
CA LEU A 208 20.18 6.49 -19.21
C LEU A 208 20.76 5.41 -20.13
N ASP A 209 21.46 5.84 -21.17
CA ASP A 209 22.20 4.91 -22.04
C ASP A 209 23.56 4.60 -21.42
N ILE A 210 23.88 3.32 -21.32
CA ILE A 210 25.15 2.78 -20.85
C ILE A 210 25.84 2.10 -22.02
N GLN A 211 27.09 2.50 -22.25
CA GLN A 211 27.94 1.94 -23.28
C GLN A 211 29.36 1.74 -22.75
N ARG A 212 29.99 0.62 -23.12
CA ARG A 212 31.40 0.38 -22.78
C ARG A 212 32.31 1.49 -23.33
N ALA A 213 33.18 2.04 -22.47
CA ALA A 213 34.06 3.13 -22.86
C ALA A 213 35.04 2.70 -23.97
N PRO A 214 35.21 3.50 -25.04
CA PRO A 214 36.17 3.20 -26.09
C PRO A 214 37.62 3.32 -25.57
N LYS A 215 38.32 2.18 -25.43
CA LYS A 215 39.70 2.10 -24.90
C LYS A 215 40.66 3.10 -25.55
N TRP A 216 40.60 3.27 -26.88
CA TRP A 216 41.48 4.20 -27.60
C TRP A 216 41.23 5.67 -27.20
N ALA A 217 39.96 6.07 -27.06
CA ALA A 217 39.62 7.45 -26.70
C ALA A 217 39.96 7.74 -25.23
N LEU A 218 39.82 6.73 -24.37
CA LEU A 218 40.23 6.79 -22.98
C LEU A 218 41.76 6.95 -22.87
N ARG A 219 42.54 6.13 -23.60
CA ARG A 219 44.00 6.24 -23.69
C ARG A 219 44.44 7.62 -24.16
N ALA A 220 43.85 8.11 -25.26
CA ALA A 220 44.14 9.44 -25.79
C ALA A 220 43.86 10.54 -24.75
N ARG A 221 42.74 10.43 -24.02
CA ARG A 221 42.41 11.39 -22.96
C ARG A 221 43.37 11.32 -21.77
N ARG A 222 43.74 10.13 -21.31
CA ARG A 222 44.71 9.96 -20.21
C ARG A 222 46.06 10.58 -20.57
N LEU A 223 46.53 10.35 -21.79
CA LEU A 223 47.77 10.96 -22.27
C LEU A 223 47.68 12.49 -22.27
N GLN A 224 46.55 13.04 -22.74
CA GLN A 224 46.30 14.48 -22.69
C GLN A 224 46.34 15.01 -21.24
N LEU A 225 45.60 14.40 -20.32
CA LEU A 225 45.52 14.83 -18.92
C LEU A 225 46.88 14.73 -18.20
N MET A 226 47.63 13.65 -18.43
CA MET A 226 48.98 13.49 -17.90
C MET A 226 49.95 14.53 -18.47
N SER A 227 49.82 14.85 -19.77
CA SER A 227 50.64 15.90 -20.39
C SER A 227 50.32 17.28 -19.81
N ASP A 228 49.05 17.57 -19.56
CA ASP A 228 48.59 18.83 -18.96
C ASP A 228 49.04 18.94 -17.50
N ALA A 229 48.94 17.87 -16.71
CA ALA A 229 49.42 17.82 -15.32
C ALA A 229 50.94 18.02 -15.24
N ARG A 230 51.72 17.33 -16.08
CA ARG A 230 53.19 17.54 -16.17
C ARG A 230 53.54 18.97 -16.57
N ARG A 231 52.78 19.60 -17.47
CA ARG A 231 52.97 21.01 -17.85
C ARG A 231 52.66 21.95 -16.70
N ARG A 232 51.65 21.67 -15.88
CA ARG A 232 51.30 22.46 -14.69
C ARG A 232 52.39 22.38 -13.63
N GLU A 233 52.83 21.17 -13.26
CA GLU A 233 53.94 20.97 -12.32
C GLU A 233 55.22 21.68 -12.77
N ARG A 234 55.56 21.58 -14.07
CA ARG A 234 56.72 22.31 -14.61
C ARG A 234 56.55 23.82 -14.49
N ARG A 235 55.36 24.35 -14.73
CA ARG A 235 55.08 25.80 -14.59
C ARG A 235 55.13 26.23 -13.13
N GLU A 236 54.64 25.41 -12.21
CA GLU A 236 54.67 25.69 -10.77
C GLU A 236 56.10 25.60 -10.21
N ALA A 237 56.88 24.58 -10.59
CA ALA A 237 58.31 24.49 -10.28
C ALA A 237 59.11 25.67 -10.85
N GLN A 238 58.79 26.14 -12.07
CA GLN A 238 59.39 27.34 -12.65
C GLN A 238 58.95 28.63 -11.94
N ARG A 239 57.73 28.69 -11.39
CA ARG A 239 57.27 29.82 -10.59
C ARG A 239 57.97 29.82 -9.23
N SER A 240 57.98 28.70 -8.52
CA SER A 240 58.67 28.59 -7.22
C SER A 240 60.18 28.80 -7.35
N ALA A 241 60.83 28.30 -8.41
CA ALA A 241 62.24 28.59 -8.68
C ALA A 241 62.51 30.10 -8.92
N ARG A 242 61.56 30.83 -9.52
CA ARG A 242 61.67 32.29 -9.69
C ARG A 242 61.50 33.03 -8.36
N TRP A 243 60.51 32.63 -7.56
CA TRP A 243 60.32 33.16 -6.20
C TRP A 243 61.54 32.93 -5.32
N VAL A 244 62.07 31.71 -5.29
CA VAL A 244 63.26 31.33 -4.52
C VAL A 244 64.52 32.09 -4.97
N ARG A 245 64.67 32.39 -6.28
CA ARG A 245 65.75 33.26 -6.78
C ARG A 245 65.58 34.71 -6.35
N GLN A 246 64.36 35.25 -6.38
CA GLN A 246 64.06 36.62 -5.95
C GLN A 246 64.25 36.81 -4.44
N ASP A 247 63.91 35.81 -3.63
CA ASP A 247 64.09 35.81 -2.19
C ASP A 247 65.57 35.71 -1.80
N ALA A 248 66.36 34.91 -2.54
CA ALA A 248 67.81 34.86 -2.38
C ALA A 248 68.49 36.21 -2.69
N THR A 249 68.06 36.91 -3.74
CA THR A 249 68.55 38.26 -4.05
C THR A 249 68.08 39.30 -3.04
N GLY A 250 66.86 39.18 -2.50
CA GLY A 250 66.34 40.10 -1.48
C GLY A 250 67.01 39.98 -0.11
N LEU A 251 67.54 38.80 0.24
CA LEU A 251 68.35 38.58 1.44
C LEU A 251 69.77 39.19 1.29
N GLU A 252 70.37 39.12 0.11
CA GLU A 252 71.68 39.74 -0.21
C GLU A 252 71.62 41.28 -0.15
N ASP A 253 70.48 41.89 -0.49
CA ASP A 253 70.26 43.35 -0.46
C ASP A 253 69.72 43.88 0.89
N SER A 254 69.54 43.04 1.90
CA SER A 254 69.04 43.47 3.21
C SER A 254 70.12 44.18 4.04
N VAL A 255 69.81 45.37 4.56
CA VAL A 255 70.71 46.22 5.38
C VAL A 255 71.28 45.46 6.59
N ALA A 256 70.52 44.49 7.12
CA ALA A 256 70.96 43.63 8.23
C ALA A 256 72.11 42.68 7.83
N TRP A 257 72.13 42.16 6.60
CA TRP A 257 73.19 41.27 6.10
C TRP A 257 74.47 42.05 5.79
N GLN A 258 74.34 43.26 5.23
CA GLN A 258 75.46 44.19 5.03
C GLN A 258 76.06 44.66 6.37
N LEU A 259 75.23 44.95 7.39
CA LEU A 259 75.69 45.27 8.74
C LEU A 259 76.38 44.07 9.41
N GLN A 260 75.88 42.84 9.21
CA GLN A 260 76.49 41.64 9.75
C GLN A 260 77.85 41.32 9.11
N GLN A 261 78.04 41.63 7.82
CA GLN A 261 79.36 41.55 7.15
C GLN A 261 80.33 42.62 7.67
N LEU A 262 79.85 43.82 8.01
CA LEU A 262 80.68 44.88 8.59
C LEU A 262 81.13 44.60 10.03
N VAL A 263 80.29 43.93 10.84
CA VAL A 263 80.59 43.63 12.26
C VAL A 263 81.43 42.36 12.45
N SER A 264 81.42 41.41 11.51
CA SER A 264 82.04 40.08 11.72
C SER A 264 83.45 39.89 11.18
N GLY A 265 84.06 40.90 10.55
CA GLY A 265 85.52 41.01 10.36
C GLY A 265 86.26 39.80 9.73
N LYS A 266 85.57 38.94 8.98
CA LYS A 266 86.17 37.77 8.30
C LYS A 266 86.00 37.89 6.79
N GLN A 267 87.06 38.30 6.10
CA GLN A 267 87.22 38.09 4.67
C GLN A 267 87.56 36.62 4.41
N GLY A 268 86.53 35.81 4.14
CA GLY A 268 86.66 34.43 3.66
C GLY A 268 85.67 34.18 2.54
N GLY A 269 86.16 33.70 1.39
CA GLY A 269 85.45 33.62 0.11
C GLY A 269 83.99 33.15 0.20
N GLY A 270 83.08 34.04 -0.16
CA GLY A 270 81.65 33.76 -0.25
C GLY A 270 81.36 32.78 -1.39
N GLY A 271 81.29 31.49 -1.06
CA GLY A 271 80.68 30.51 -1.94
C GLY A 271 79.23 30.91 -2.19
N ARG A 272 78.91 31.29 -3.43
CA ARG A 272 77.52 31.44 -3.92
C ARG A 272 76.70 30.29 -3.37
N ARG A 273 75.73 30.56 -2.50
CA ARG A 273 74.80 29.54 -2.04
C ARG A 273 74.03 29.11 -3.28
N LEU A 274 74.40 27.97 -3.85
CA LEU A 274 73.73 27.38 -5.01
C LEU A 274 72.32 27.01 -4.56
N VAL A 275 71.38 27.93 -4.76
CA VAL A 275 69.97 27.65 -4.48
C VAL A 275 69.48 26.72 -5.59
N MET A 276 69.47 25.43 -5.29
CA MET A 276 68.96 24.40 -6.18
C MET A 276 67.50 24.71 -6.51
N PRO A 277 67.14 24.92 -7.79
CA PRO A 277 65.75 25.11 -8.16
C PRO A 277 64.97 23.83 -7.80
N PRO A 278 63.76 23.94 -7.22
CA PRO A 278 62.96 22.77 -6.88
C PRO A 278 62.73 21.92 -8.13
N ILE A 279 63.12 20.64 -8.04
CA ILE A 279 62.91 19.66 -9.11
C ILE A 279 61.39 19.45 -9.24
N PRO A 280 60.83 19.45 -10.47
CA PRO A 280 59.40 19.18 -10.67
C PRO A 280 59.03 17.84 -10.03
N ARG A 281 58.00 17.85 -9.18
CA ARG A 281 57.55 16.63 -8.51
C ARG A 281 57.04 15.63 -9.56
N ARG A 282 57.24 14.34 -9.29
CA ARG A 282 56.67 13.28 -10.13
C ARG A 282 55.15 13.32 -9.97
N VAL A 283 54.45 13.65 -11.06
CA VAL A 283 52.98 13.65 -11.11
C VAL A 283 52.47 12.24 -10.81
N ASP A 284 51.70 12.09 -9.74
CA ASP A 284 50.99 10.86 -9.43
C ASP A 284 49.84 10.64 -10.45
N PRO A 285 49.83 9.51 -11.19
CA PRO A 285 48.72 9.19 -12.08
C PRO A 285 47.35 9.17 -11.39
N ALA A 286 47.27 8.75 -10.13
CA ALA A 286 46.01 8.69 -9.38
C ALA A 286 45.44 10.11 -9.15
N GLU A 287 46.29 11.06 -8.78
CA GLU A 287 45.91 12.46 -8.57
C GLU A 287 45.54 13.15 -9.89
N ALA A 288 46.34 12.92 -10.95
CA ALA A 288 46.15 13.58 -12.24
C ALA A 288 44.95 13.04 -13.04
N LEU A 289 44.67 11.74 -12.95
CA LEU A 289 43.58 11.09 -13.71
C LEU A 289 42.31 10.92 -12.87
N GLY A 290 42.40 10.96 -11.53
CA GLY A 290 41.27 10.75 -10.63
C GLY A 290 40.50 9.48 -10.99
N LYS A 291 39.19 9.61 -11.20
CA LYS A 291 38.32 8.47 -11.58
C LYS A 291 38.70 7.79 -12.89
N LEU A 292 39.49 8.45 -13.74
CA LEU A 292 39.95 7.89 -15.01
C LEU A 292 41.24 7.09 -14.87
N ALA A 293 41.86 6.99 -13.69
CA ALA A 293 43.10 6.25 -13.49
C ALA A 293 42.94 4.78 -13.89
N ASP A 294 41.91 4.12 -13.33
CA ASP A 294 41.63 2.71 -13.55
C ASP A 294 40.73 2.47 -14.76
N ASP A 295 40.94 1.34 -15.44
CA ASP A 295 40.09 0.87 -16.55
C ASP A 295 38.83 0.14 -16.07
N ASP A 296 38.83 -0.27 -14.81
CA ASP A 296 37.82 -1.17 -14.28
C ASP A 296 36.47 -0.45 -14.24
N HIS A 297 35.49 -1.07 -14.89
CA HIS A 297 34.08 -0.67 -14.83
C HIS A 297 33.75 0.76 -15.31
N LEU A 298 34.63 1.40 -16.09
CA LEU A 298 34.36 2.71 -16.68
C LEU A 298 33.41 2.59 -17.89
N VAL A 299 32.31 3.34 -17.84
CA VAL A 299 31.30 3.39 -18.90
C VAL A 299 31.17 4.81 -19.46
N ARG A 300 30.73 4.89 -20.72
CA ARG A 300 30.25 6.12 -21.35
C ARG A 300 28.74 6.16 -21.21
N VAL A 301 28.22 7.29 -20.72
CA VAL A 301 26.79 7.47 -20.51
C VAL A 301 26.17 8.63 -21.29
N GLN A 302 24.90 8.48 -21.62
CA GLN A 302 24.06 9.54 -22.18
C GLN A 302 22.76 9.60 -21.38
N LEU A 303 22.40 10.78 -20.89
CA LEU A 303 21.19 11.01 -20.10
C LEU A 303 20.25 11.93 -20.87
N LEU A 304 19.13 11.38 -21.34
CA LEU A 304 18.09 12.10 -22.06
C LEU A 304 16.82 12.12 -21.21
N VAL A 305 16.12 13.26 -21.19
CA VAL A 305 14.86 13.43 -20.48
C VAL A 305 13.85 14.04 -21.43
N MET A 306 12.63 13.49 -21.44
CA MET A 306 11.49 14.04 -22.16
C MET A 306 10.32 14.16 -21.19
N CYS A 307 9.75 15.37 -21.12
CA CYS A 307 8.50 15.62 -20.42
C CYS A 307 7.46 16.05 -21.43
N ALA A 308 6.23 15.58 -21.30
CA ALA A 308 5.14 15.95 -22.19
C ALA A 308 3.81 16.06 -21.44
N SER A 309 2.90 16.89 -21.95
CA SER A 309 1.55 17.10 -21.42
C SER A 309 0.65 17.68 -22.50
N ASN A 310 -0.67 17.50 -22.38
CA ASN A 310 -1.66 18.24 -23.18
C ASN A 310 -2.06 19.57 -22.52
N THR A 311 -1.40 19.95 -21.43
CA THR A 311 -1.61 21.23 -20.76
C THR A 311 -0.34 22.06 -20.80
N GLU A 312 -0.48 23.33 -21.15
CA GLU A 312 0.63 24.27 -21.24
C GLU A 312 1.37 24.41 -19.89
N GLY A 313 2.68 24.63 -19.93
CA GLY A 313 3.52 24.88 -18.75
C GLY A 313 3.86 23.66 -17.90
N ARG A 314 3.01 22.62 -17.85
CA ARG A 314 3.24 21.41 -17.02
C ARG A 314 4.52 20.67 -17.40
N SER A 315 4.74 20.46 -18.70
CA SER A 315 5.93 19.75 -19.19
C SER A 315 7.26 20.47 -18.82
N GLN A 316 7.26 21.81 -18.82
CA GLN A 316 8.40 22.62 -18.38
C GLN A 316 8.62 22.52 -16.86
N ALA A 317 7.54 22.61 -16.07
CA ALA A 317 7.61 22.48 -14.61
C ALA A 317 8.17 21.11 -14.19
N ARG A 318 7.73 20.02 -14.84
CA ARG A 318 8.25 18.66 -14.60
C ARG A 318 9.71 18.53 -14.94
N LEU A 319 10.15 19.10 -16.06
CA LEU A 319 11.56 19.08 -16.40
C LEU A 319 12.41 19.83 -15.36
N ALA A 320 11.92 20.95 -14.82
CA ALA A 320 12.61 21.69 -13.77
C ALA A 320 12.72 20.88 -12.46
N GLN A 321 11.65 20.19 -12.07
CA GLN A 321 11.66 19.29 -10.90
C GLN A 321 12.62 18.12 -11.09
N LEU A 322 12.60 17.47 -12.27
CA LEU A 322 13.56 16.42 -12.59
C LEU A 322 15.01 16.92 -12.60
N GLN A 323 15.25 18.15 -13.07
CA GLN A 323 16.58 18.75 -13.00
C GLN A 323 17.06 18.87 -11.55
N ALA A 324 16.20 19.38 -10.65
CA ALA A 324 16.53 19.51 -9.23
C ALA A 324 16.74 18.13 -8.58
N ALA A 325 15.95 17.13 -8.95
CA ALA A 325 16.08 15.76 -8.46
C ALA A 325 17.45 15.14 -8.80
N PHE A 326 18.05 15.48 -9.95
CA PHE A 326 19.39 15.02 -10.32
C PHE A 326 20.53 15.68 -9.52
N ASP A 327 20.29 16.78 -8.81
CA ASP A 327 21.33 17.46 -8.01
C ASP A 327 21.78 16.60 -6.82
N VAL A 328 20.98 15.62 -6.38
CA VAL A 328 21.38 14.65 -5.33
C VAL A 328 22.60 13.83 -5.72
N PHE A 329 22.81 13.56 -7.01
CA PHE A 329 23.99 12.87 -7.53
C PHE A 329 25.21 13.82 -7.73
N GLY A 330 25.07 15.11 -7.39
CA GLY A 330 26.11 16.11 -7.54
C GLY A 330 27.22 15.99 -6.49
N GLY A 331 28.46 15.84 -6.95
CA GLY A 331 29.69 15.87 -6.15
C GLY A 331 30.74 16.75 -6.82
N GLY A 332 31.97 16.24 -7.00
CA GLY A 332 33.01 16.95 -7.76
C GLY A 332 32.69 17.09 -9.26
N SER A 333 31.82 16.22 -9.76
CA SER A 333 31.06 16.37 -11.00
C SER A 333 29.55 16.37 -10.71
N ARG A 334 28.74 17.00 -11.57
CA ARG A 334 27.28 17.01 -11.46
C ARG A 334 26.59 16.91 -12.82
N TRP A 335 25.34 16.45 -12.80
CA TRP A 335 24.46 16.50 -13.95
C TRP A 335 24.03 17.94 -14.21
N ALA A 336 24.10 18.37 -15.47
CA ALA A 336 23.63 19.70 -15.88
C ALA A 336 22.98 19.62 -17.25
N MET A 337 21.84 20.30 -17.42
CA MET A 337 21.21 20.40 -18.73
C MET A 337 22.10 21.11 -19.74
N ARG A 338 22.23 20.54 -20.94
CA ARG A 338 22.94 21.13 -22.06
C ARG A 338 22.15 22.30 -22.64
N GLY A 339 22.82 23.45 -22.74
CA GLY A 339 22.32 24.62 -23.42
C GLY A 339 23.08 25.87 -23.01
N TRP A 340 22.88 26.95 -23.76
CA TRP A 340 23.31 28.29 -23.39
C TRP A 340 22.11 29.23 -23.41
N ARG A 341 22.22 30.30 -22.62
CA ARG A 341 21.22 31.37 -22.57
C ARG A 341 21.85 32.61 -23.20
N VAL A 342 21.16 33.18 -24.18
CA VAL A 342 21.54 34.44 -24.83
C VAL A 342 20.34 35.37 -24.70
N GLY A 343 20.43 36.35 -23.78
CA GLY A 343 19.28 37.19 -23.41
C GLY A 343 18.07 36.36 -22.95
N PRO A 344 16.86 36.61 -23.49
CA PRO A 344 15.66 35.81 -23.16
C PRO A 344 15.64 34.43 -23.82
N TRP A 345 16.56 34.13 -24.75
CA TRP A 345 16.52 32.91 -25.56
C TRP A 345 17.35 31.79 -24.93
N ARG A 346 16.75 30.62 -24.79
CA ARG A 346 17.43 29.39 -24.34
C ARG A 346 17.60 28.44 -25.51
N PHE A 347 18.84 28.21 -25.92
CA PHE A 347 19.16 27.23 -26.95
C PHE A 347 19.58 25.91 -26.26
N GLY A 348 18.82 24.85 -26.51
CA GLY A 348 19.00 23.54 -25.87
C GLY A 348 18.49 22.39 -26.74
N ALA A 349 18.35 21.20 -26.14
CA ALA A 349 17.90 19.99 -26.83
C ALA A 349 16.50 20.11 -27.48
N ASP A 350 15.68 21.05 -27.01
CA ASP A 350 14.30 21.27 -27.47
C ASP A 350 14.19 22.19 -28.70
N ARG A 351 15.24 22.93 -29.04
CA ARG A 351 15.24 23.91 -30.14
C ARG A 351 16.22 23.52 -31.27
N TRP A 352 16.02 24.13 -32.43
CA TRP A 352 16.97 24.08 -33.53
C TRP A 352 18.33 24.66 -33.07
N PRO A 353 19.48 24.08 -33.49
CA PRO A 353 19.66 22.97 -34.43
C PRO A 353 19.61 21.57 -33.82
N SER A 354 19.57 21.44 -32.49
CA SER A 354 19.83 20.14 -31.83
C SER A 354 18.63 19.20 -31.68
N ARG A 355 17.40 19.71 -31.87
CA ARG A 355 16.14 18.94 -31.80
C ARG A 355 16.11 17.67 -32.65
N ARG A 356 16.40 17.76 -33.96
CA ARG A 356 16.39 16.60 -34.88
C ARG A 356 17.39 15.51 -34.46
N GLY A 357 18.53 15.92 -33.89
CA GLY A 357 19.55 15.01 -33.36
C GLY A 357 19.08 14.30 -32.09
N PHE A 358 18.40 15.02 -31.20
CA PHE A 358 17.77 14.46 -30.01
C PHE A 358 16.69 13.44 -30.37
N GLU A 359 15.71 13.83 -31.21
CA GLU A 359 14.58 12.96 -31.59
C GLU A 359 15.06 11.68 -32.26
N ARG A 360 16.05 11.76 -33.16
CA ARG A 360 16.66 10.56 -33.75
C ARG A 360 17.27 9.62 -32.71
N ARG A 361 18.00 10.17 -31.73
CA ARG A 361 18.62 9.35 -30.66
C ARG A 361 17.56 8.75 -29.74
N TRP A 362 16.52 9.52 -29.43
CA TRP A 362 15.37 9.09 -28.65
C TRP A 362 14.62 7.94 -29.33
N THR A 363 14.23 8.09 -30.60
CA THR A 363 13.45 7.06 -31.32
C THR A 363 14.27 5.80 -31.60
N LEU A 364 15.55 5.92 -31.95
CA LEU A 364 16.39 4.79 -32.34
C LEU A 364 17.22 4.19 -31.20
N GLY A 365 17.14 4.74 -29.99
CA GLY A 365 17.97 4.30 -28.85
C GLY A 365 19.48 4.46 -29.11
N HIS A 366 19.89 5.51 -29.83
CA HIS A 366 21.30 5.73 -30.16
C HIS A 366 22.05 6.48 -29.06
N CYS A 367 23.21 5.95 -28.66
CA CYS A 367 24.13 6.59 -27.70
C CYS A 367 25.24 7.35 -28.45
N GLN A 368 25.12 8.68 -28.50
CA GLN A 368 26.11 9.59 -29.07
C GLN A 368 26.14 10.89 -28.25
N PRO A 369 26.65 10.84 -27.00
CA PRO A 369 26.67 12.03 -26.17
C PRO A 369 27.63 13.09 -26.76
N PRO A 370 27.33 14.39 -26.64
CA PRO A 370 28.12 15.49 -27.20
C PRO A 370 29.48 15.66 -26.50
N ARG A 371 29.61 15.08 -25.29
CA ARG A 371 30.86 14.96 -24.55
C ARG A 371 31.05 13.50 -24.13
N PRO A 372 32.27 13.06 -23.83
CA PRO A 372 32.53 11.67 -23.53
C PRO A 372 31.80 11.10 -22.31
N ASN A 373 31.36 11.96 -21.37
CA ASN A 373 30.55 11.61 -20.20
C ASN A 373 30.96 10.27 -19.56
N TRP A 374 32.22 10.16 -19.12
CA TRP A 374 32.73 8.94 -18.49
C TRP A 374 32.36 8.91 -17.01
N VAL A 375 31.87 7.76 -16.57
CA VAL A 375 31.37 7.52 -15.21
C VAL A 375 31.73 6.08 -14.84
N ARG A 376 32.18 5.86 -13.60
CA ARG A 376 32.35 4.51 -13.05
C ARG A 376 30.99 3.89 -12.72
N LEU A 377 30.85 2.57 -12.72
CA LEU A 377 29.54 1.95 -12.45
C LEU A 377 29.04 2.26 -11.03
N GLU A 378 29.94 2.39 -10.07
CA GLU A 378 29.68 2.72 -8.66
C GLU A 378 29.07 4.12 -8.52
N GLU A 379 29.46 5.08 -9.37
CA GLU A 379 28.88 6.43 -9.43
C GLU A 379 27.40 6.42 -9.92
N LEU A 380 26.92 5.29 -10.47
CA LEU A 380 25.56 5.12 -11.00
C LEU A 380 24.70 4.21 -10.15
N THR A 381 25.19 3.70 -9.02
CA THR A 381 24.52 2.70 -8.16
C THR A 381 23.04 3.00 -7.95
N GLY A 382 22.68 4.23 -7.61
CA GLY A 382 21.28 4.63 -7.40
C GLY A 382 20.35 4.48 -8.62
N LEU A 383 20.87 4.51 -9.84
CA LEU A 383 20.11 4.41 -11.10
C LEU A 383 20.12 2.99 -11.72
N LEU A 384 21.00 2.10 -11.24
CA LEU A 384 21.19 0.74 -11.77
C LEU A 384 20.20 -0.29 -11.19
N LYS A 385 19.26 0.15 -10.35
CA LYS A 385 18.26 -0.67 -9.67
C LYS A 385 16.86 -0.05 -9.77
N PRO A 386 15.78 -0.87 -9.72
CA PRO A 386 14.42 -0.36 -9.53
C PRO A 386 14.21 0.19 -8.10
N PRO A 387 13.11 0.89 -7.81
CA PRO A 387 12.83 1.42 -6.46
C PRO A 387 12.93 0.33 -5.37
N THR A 388 13.60 0.63 -4.24
CA THR A 388 13.76 -0.28 -3.10
C THR A 388 12.64 -0.10 -2.07
N VAL A 389 12.66 -0.92 -1.02
CA VAL A 389 11.79 -0.80 0.17
C VAL A 389 11.92 0.56 0.89
N HIS A 390 13.00 1.31 0.63
CA HIS A 390 13.22 2.65 1.18
C HIS A 390 12.59 3.76 0.34
N CYS A 391 11.91 3.40 -0.76
CA CYS A 391 11.29 4.33 -1.67
C CYS A 391 9.78 4.45 -1.45
N ARG A 392 9.30 5.67 -1.18
CA ARG A 392 7.89 5.99 -1.05
C ARG A 392 7.30 6.24 -2.43
N LEU A 393 6.53 5.27 -2.92
CA LEU A 393 5.81 5.38 -4.18
C LEU A 393 4.47 6.11 -3.98
N PRO A 394 4.12 7.08 -4.85
CA PRO A 394 2.81 7.74 -4.80
C PRO A 394 1.71 6.75 -5.15
N LEU A 395 0.57 6.89 -4.48
CA LEU A 395 -0.61 6.11 -4.76
C LEU A 395 -1.31 6.66 -6.00
N LEU A 396 -1.42 5.86 -7.06
CA LEU A 396 -2.09 6.29 -8.28
C LEU A 396 -3.60 6.04 -8.20
N ALA A 397 -4.35 6.74 -9.05
CA ALA A 397 -5.80 6.57 -9.17
C ALA A 397 -6.20 5.12 -9.55
N GLY A 398 -5.31 4.40 -10.24
CA GLY A 398 -5.52 2.99 -10.61
C GLY A 398 -5.29 1.99 -9.46
N ASP A 399 -4.54 2.37 -8.42
CA ASP A 399 -4.13 1.48 -7.33
C ASP A 399 -5.22 1.35 -6.26
N LEU A 400 -5.93 2.44 -5.98
CA LEU A 400 -7.01 2.50 -5.00
C LEU A 400 -8.23 3.17 -5.64
N PRO A 401 -9.41 2.53 -5.72
CA PRO A 401 -10.57 3.13 -6.39
C PRO A 401 -11.06 4.38 -5.67
N THR A 402 -11.62 5.31 -6.44
CA THR A 402 -12.31 6.49 -5.91
C THR A 402 -13.72 6.10 -5.48
N PHE A 403 -14.11 6.45 -4.26
CA PHE A 403 -15.47 6.23 -3.78
C PHE A 403 -16.48 7.00 -4.64
N LYS A 404 -17.58 6.32 -4.97
CA LYS A 404 -18.74 6.92 -5.63
C LYS A 404 -19.97 6.57 -4.82
N PHE A 405 -20.69 7.58 -4.35
CA PHE A 405 -21.90 7.40 -3.56
C PHE A 405 -22.94 6.54 -4.29
N GLY A 406 -23.64 5.67 -3.57
CA GLY A 406 -24.63 4.74 -4.12
C GLY A 406 -24.07 3.54 -4.89
N ASN A 407 -22.75 3.41 -5.07
CA ASN A 407 -22.17 2.25 -5.77
C ASN A 407 -22.03 1.03 -4.84
N PRO A 408 -22.75 -0.09 -5.09
CA PRO A 408 -22.73 -1.27 -4.23
C PRO A 408 -21.43 -2.07 -4.28
N GLN A 409 -20.53 -1.77 -5.21
CA GLN A 409 -19.23 -2.45 -5.30
C GLN A 409 -18.15 -1.78 -4.46
N LEU A 410 -18.38 -0.57 -3.98
CA LEU A 410 -17.39 0.25 -3.30
C LEU A 410 -17.75 0.46 -1.83
N LEU A 411 -16.73 0.44 -0.99
CA LEU A 411 -16.86 0.72 0.43
C LEU A 411 -15.95 1.90 0.78
N LEU A 412 -16.52 2.96 1.37
CA LEU A 412 -15.77 4.16 1.73
C LEU A 412 -14.70 3.83 2.78
N GLN A 413 -13.46 4.29 2.55
CA GLN A 413 -12.34 4.09 3.47
C GLN A 413 -11.85 5.40 4.10
N GLY A 414 -11.88 6.50 3.34
CA GLY A 414 -11.57 7.84 3.84
C GLY A 414 -11.14 8.77 2.73
N ILE A 415 -10.38 9.80 3.09
CA ILE A 415 -9.90 10.84 2.19
C ILE A 415 -8.38 10.73 2.08
N TYR A 416 -7.89 10.41 0.90
CA TYR A 416 -6.46 10.42 0.59
C TYR A 416 -6.07 11.78 0.02
N GLN A 417 -5.02 12.39 0.58
CA GLN A 417 -4.40 13.58 0.01
C GLN A 417 -3.21 13.16 -0.86
N ALA A 418 -3.32 13.41 -2.16
CA ALA A 418 -2.24 13.17 -3.10
C ALA A 418 -1.09 14.19 -2.89
N PRO A 419 0.13 13.91 -3.38
CA PRO A 419 1.27 14.83 -3.26
C PRO A 419 1.05 16.23 -3.86
N ASP A 420 0.09 16.38 -4.79
CA ASP A 420 -0.32 17.67 -5.34
C ASP A 420 -1.37 18.42 -4.49
N GLY A 421 -1.68 17.91 -3.30
CA GLY A 421 -2.66 18.47 -2.39
C GLY A 421 -4.11 18.11 -2.69
N ARG A 422 -4.41 17.43 -3.82
CA ARG A 422 -5.78 17.03 -4.15
C ARG A 422 -6.27 15.99 -3.15
N ARG A 423 -7.47 16.23 -2.62
CA ARG A 423 -8.19 15.32 -1.74
C ARG A 423 -9.09 14.43 -2.57
N ARG A 424 -9.02 13.12 -2.34
CA ARG A 424 -9.82 12.12 -3.05
C ARG A 424 -10.48 11.19 -2.05
N LEU A 425 -11.80 11.02 -2.15
CA LEU A 425 -12.50 9.97 -1.42
C LEU A 425 -12.07 8.62 -1.99
N VAL A 426 -11.46 7.80 -1.16
CA VAL A 426 -10.94 6.49 -1.53
C VAL A 426 -11.80 5.38 -0.97
N ALA A 427 -11.88 4.30 -1.72
CA ALA A 427 -12.67 3.12 -1.40
C ALA A 427 -11.84 1.84 -1.51
N SER A 428 -12.34 0.78 -0.89
CA SER A 428 -12.00 -0.60 -1.21
C SER A 428 -13.16 -1.26 -1.95
N TYR A 429 -12.93 -2.41 -2.56
CA TYR A 429 -14.04 -3.19 -3.10
C TYR A 429 -14.80 -3.87 -1.96
N ALA A 430 -16.12 -3.71 -1.94
CA ALA A 430 -16.99 -4.27 -0.90
C ALA A 430 -16.79 -5.79 -0.77
N LYS A 431 -16.68 -6.51 -1.90
CA LYS A 431 -16.47 -7.97 -1.94
C LYS A 431 -15.11 -8.42 -1.38
N GLU A 432 -14.13 -7.53 -1.32
CA GLU A 432 -12.76 -7.82 -0.83
C GLU A 432 -12.55 -7.32 0.61
N THR A 433 -13.48 -6.52 1.14
CA THR A 433 -13.44 -6.02 2.52
C THR A 433 -14.28 -6.92 3.41
N LEU A 434 -13.68 -8.05 3.78
CA LEU A 434 -14.33 -9.14 4.51
C LEU A 434 -14.21 -8.92 6.03
N PHE A 435 -13.03 -8.53 6.48
CA PHE A 435 -12.76 -8.28 7.88
C PHE A 435 -11.94 -7.01 8.04
N GLU A 436 -12.39 -6.15 8.95
CA GLU A 436 -11.76 -4.87 9.24
C GLU A 436 -11.53 -4.71 10.73
N VAL A 437 -10.31 -4.32 11.09
CA VAL A 437 -9.92 -4.01 12.47
C VAL A 437 -9.45 -2.56 12.54
N GLY A 438 -10.10 -1.74 13.37
CA GLY A 438 -9.72 -0.37 13.65
C GLY A 438 -9.28 -0.18 15.10
N VAL A 439 -8.10 0.41 15.32
CA VAL A 439 -7.53 0.56 16.67
C VAL A 439 -7.13 1.99 16.97
N GLY A 440 -7.31 2.40 18.23
CA GLY A 440 -6.73 3.63 18.75
C GLY A 440 -7.61 4.29 19.81
N LYS A 441 -7.16 5.42 20.36
CA LYS A 441 -7.80 6.04 21.53
C LYS A 441 -9.24 6.49 21.27
N ALA A 442 -10.01 6.65 22.35
CA ALA A 442 -11.34 7.27 22.30
C ALA A 442 -11.25 8.69 21.68
N GLY A 443 -12.26 9.07 20.89
CA GLY A 443 -12.28 10.36 20.20
C GLY A 443 -11.34 10.48 18.98
N GLY A 444 -10.57 9.43 18.65
CA GLY A 444 -9.64 9.43 17.51
C GLY A 444 -10.29 9.41 16.11
N GLY A 445 -11.62 9.25 16.02
CA GLY A 445 -12.35 9.22 14.75
C GLY A 445 -12.75 7.84 14.23
N LYS A 446 -12.52 6.77 15.01
CA LYS A 446 -12.87 5.39 14.63
C LYS A 446 -14.36 5.21 14.33
N THR A 447 -15.21 5.63 15.25
CA THR A 447 -16.67 5.55 15.16
C THR A 447 -17.20 6.39 14.00
N GLU A 448 -16.69 7.62 13.83
CA GLU A 448 -17.07 8.51 12.72
C GLU A 448 -16.75 7.87 11.35
N ARG A 449 -15.57 7.26 11.20
CA ARG A 449 -15.21 6.53 9.97
C ARG A 449 -16.11 5.32 9.72
N ALA A 450 -16.41 4.54 10.76
CA ALA A 450 -17.31 3.39 10.66
C ALA A 450 -18.75 3.81 10.30
N LEU A 451 -19.24 4.91 10.88
CA LEU A 451 -20.52 5.51 10.54
C LEU A 451 -20.58 5.92 9.07
N ALA A 452 -19.57 6.64 8.58
CA ALA A 452 -19.52 7.06 7.18
C ALA A 452 -19.52 5.86 6.22
N GLN A 453 -18.81 4.80 6.59
CA GLN A 453 -18.81 3.56 5.83
C GLN A 453 -20.19 2.86 5.84
N ALA A 454 -20.81 2.74 7.01
CA ALA A 454 -22.13 2.13 7.20
C ALA A 454 -23.24 2.90 6.46
N ILE A 455 -23.25 4.23 6.55
CA ILE A 455 -24.19 5.10 5.85
C ILE A 455 -24.00 4.98 4.33
N GLY A 456 -22.76 5.05 3.83
CA GLY A 456 -22.48 4.86 2.42
C GLY A 456 -22.94 3.48 1.90
N TRP A 457 -22.81 2.44 2.72
CA TRP A 457 -23.28 1.08 2.41
C TRP A 457 -24.82 0.96 2.42
N ALA A 458 -25.49 1.58 3.39
CA ALA A 458 -26.94 1.65 3.47
C ALA A 458 -27.55 2.29 2.21
N HIS A 459 -26.99 3.44 1.80
CA HIS A 459 -27.40 4.16 0.58
C HIS A 459 -27.15 3.38 -0.71
N ALA A 460 -26.17 2.46 -0.72
CA ALA A 460 -25.93 1.56 -1.84
C ALA A 460 -26.88 0.32 -1.85
N GLY A 461 -27.88 0.27 -0.95
CA GLY A 461 -28.84 -0.82 -0.82
C GLY A 461 -28.35 -2.01 0.03
N GLY A 462 -27.23 -1.84 0.72
CA GLY A 462 -26.62 -2.85 1.59
C GLY A 462 -27.38 -3.07 2.90
N GLY A 463 -27.30 -4.29 3.44
CA GLY A 463 -27.76 -4.61 4.79
C GLY A 463 -26.62 -4.53 5.80
N LEU A 464 -26.92 -4.06 7.02
CA LEU A 464 -25.94 -3.91 8.09
C LEU A 464 -26.56 -4.02 9.47
N MET A 465 -25.71 -4.31 10.46
CA MET A 465 -26.01 -4.12 11.87
C MET A 465 -24.97 -3.16 12.44
N PHE A 466 -25.37 -2.20 13.27
CA PHE A 466 -24.44 -1.34 14.00
C PHE A 466 -24.69 -1.50 15.49
N VAL A 467 -23.67 -1.94 16.23
CA VAL A 467 -23.74 -2.15 17.68
C VAL A 467 -22.98 -1.04 18.38
N ASP A 468 -23.72 -0.26 19.15
CA ASP A 468 -23.25 0.93 19.84
C ASP A 468 -23.66 0.90 21.32
N PRO A 469 -22.78 0.45 22.22
CA PRO A 469 -23.04 0.43 23.65
C PRO A 469 -23.39 1.80 24.26
N HIS A 470 -22.88 2.90 23.69
CA HIS A 470 -22.99 4.25 24.25
C HIS A 470 -24.14 5.06 23.67
N ARG A 471 -24.80 4.58 22.60
CA ARG A 471 -25.89 5.26 21.88
C ARG A 471 -25.46 6.57 21.19
N ASP A 472 -24.18 6.89 21.14
CA ASP A 472 -23.66 8.14 20.54
C ASP A 472 -23.75 8.13 19.00
N SER A 473 -23.66 6.94 18.39
CA SER A 473 -23.64 6.75 16.94
C SER A 473 -25.01 6.95 16.29
N TRP A 474 -26.10 6.63 16.99
CA TRP A 474 -27.45 6.70 16.43
C TRP A 474 -27.92 8.15 16.17
N PRO A 475 -27.87 9.08 17.14
CA PRO A 475 -28.18 10.50 16.89
C PRO A 475 -27.30 11.09 15.79
N ARG A 476 -26.04 10.66 15.73
CA ARG A 476 -25.08 11.10 14.70
C ARG A 476 -25.47 10.60 13.30
N ALA A 477 -25.96 9.37 13.17
CA ALA A 477 -26.35 8.77 11.90
C ALA A 477 -27.72 9.23 11.38
N LEU A 478 -28.65 9.56 12.29
CA LEU A 478 -30.05 9.89 11.98
C LEU A 478 -30.23 10.86 10.80
N PRO A 479 -29.56 12.03 10.74
CA PRO A 479 -29.77 12.96 9.63
C PRO A 479 -29.40 12.39 8.27
N PHE A 480 -28.45 11.46 8.19
CA PHE A 480 -27.95 10.91 6.92
C PHE A 480 -28.69 9.65 6.48
N LEU A 481 -29.44 9.03 7.39
CA LEU A 481 -30.28 7.85 7.09
C LEU A 481 -31.75 8.23 6.85
N ALA A 482 -32.16 9.46 7.18
CA ALA A 482 -33.54 9.93 7.08
C ALA A 482 -33.94 10.25 5.63
N HIS A 483 -33.97 9.20 4.81
CA HIS A 483 -34.45 9.21 3.44
C HIS A 483 -35.59 8.19 3.31
N ASP A 484 -36.65 8.55 2.60
CA ASP A 484 -37.83 7.69 2.42
C ASP A 484 -37.46 6.27 1.92
N ALA A 485 -36.49 6.16 1.00
CA ALA A 485 -36.02 4.88 0.46
C ALA A 485 -35.33 3.95 1.49
N LEU A 486 -34.91 4.48 2.65
CA LEU A 486 -34.23 3.74 3.70
C LEU A 486 -35.11 3.50 4.93
N MET A 487 -36.04 4.41 5.23
CA MET A 487 -36.83 4.40 6.47
C MET A 487 -37.54 3.06 6.71
N ASP A 488 -38.09 2.45 5.65
CA ASP A 488 -38.80 1.16 5.71
C ASP A 488 -37.89 -0.05 5.94
N ARG A 489 -36.57 0.14 5.98
CA ARG A 489 -35.56 -0.91 6.19
C ARG A 489 -34.78 -0.73 7.48
N ILE A 490 -35.04 0.32 8.25
CA ILE A 490 -34.27 0.63 9.46
C ILE A 490 -35.02 0.17 10.68
N ALA A 491 -34.37 -0.62 11.54
CA ALA A 491 -34.90 -1.05 12.84
C ALA A 491 -33.98 -0.55 13.96
N LEU A 492 -34.56 0.09 14.99
CA LEU A 492 -33.84 0.56 16.15
C LEU A 492 -34.16 -0.29 17.38
N VAL A 493 -33.14 -0.99 17.90
CA VAL A 493 -33.16 -1.71 19.17
C VAL A 493 -32.46 -0.85 20.21
N ASP A 494 -33.21 -0.08 21.01
CA ASP A 494 -32.68 0.87 21.98
C ASP A 494 -33.09 0.52 23.41
N LEU A 495 -32.13 0.07 24.21
CA LEU A 495 -32.33 -0.36 25.60
C LEU A 495 -31.93 0.71 26.63
N ASN A 496 -31.69 1.96 26.20
CA ASN A 496 -31.35 3.05 27.14
C ASN A 496 -32.59 3.68 27.81
N ALA A 497 -33.80 3.38 27.31
CA ALA A 497 -35.10 3.78 27.88
C ALA A 497 -35.18 5.25 28.35
N HIS A 498 -34.80 6.19 27.48
CA HIS A 498 -34.86 7.63 27.77
C HIS A 498 -36.24 8.25 27.48
N GLY A 499 -36.52 9.36 28.16
CA GLY A 499 -37.71 10.19 27.94
C GLY A 499 -38.90 9.86 28.85
N PRO A 500 -39.99 10.66 28.77
CA PRO A 500 -41.16 10.53 29.65
C PRO A 500 -42.04 9.31 29.35
N ALA A 501 -41.94 8.75 28.14
CA ALA A 501 -42.69 7.56 27.71
C ALA A 501 -41.72 6.59 27.01
N PRO A 502 -40.84 5.90 27.76
CA PRO A 502 -39.84 5.03 27.17
C PRO A 502 -40.50 3.87 26.43
N GLN A 503 -40.03 3.62 25.22
CA GLN A 503 -40.44 2.49 24.40
C GLN A 503 -39.26 1.54 24.21
N VAL A 504 -39.54 0.24 24.30
CA VAL A 504 -38.54 -0.82 24.18
C VAL A 504 -39.08 -1.87 23.22
N ASN A 505 -38.21 -2.47 22.43
CA ASN A 505 -38.55 -3.61 21.57
C ASN A 505 -38.61 -4.91 22.40
N ALA A 506 -39.04 -6.00 21.77
CA ALA A 506 -39.21 -7.30 22.41
C ALA A 506 -38.37 -8.37 21.73
N TRP A 507 -37.73 -9.23 22.52
CA TRP A 507 -37.00 -10.38 22.03
C TRP A 507 -37.02 -11.54 23.04
N ASN A 508 -37.48 -12.70 22.60
CA ASN A 508 -37.32 -13.93 23.37
C ASN A 508 -36.07 -14.68 22.86
N PRO A 509 -34.98 -14.77 23.62
CA PRO A 509 -33.81 -15.57 23.22
C PRO A 509 -34.14 -17.06 23.10
N LEU A 510 -35.20 -17.53 23.77
CA LEU A 510 -35.69 -18.92 23.68
C LEU A 510 -36.84 -19.09 22.69
N GLY A 511 -37.21 -18.03 21.97
CA GLY A 511 -38.37 -18.05 21.07
C GLY A 511 -38.17 -19.02 19.90
N MET A 512 -39.25 -19.72 19.55
CA MET A 512 -39.33 -20.68 18.44
C MET A 512 -40.32 -20.21 17.35
N HIS A 513 -40.93 -19.03 17.53
CA HIS A 513 -41.96 -18.47 16.66
C HIS A 513 -41.46 -18.06 15.27
N GLN A 514 -40.14 -18.02 15.05
CA GLN A 514 -39.53 -17.69 13.76
C GLN A 514 -38.98 -18.94 13.05
N GLY A 515 -39.33 -20.14 13.51
CA GLY A 515 -38.86 -21.40 12.94
C GLY A 515 -37.38 -21.67 13.25
N GLN A 516 -36.89 -21.20 14.40
CA GLN A 516 -35.54 -21.50 14.86
C GLN A 516 -35.35 -23.02 15.10
N VAL A 517 -34.10 -23.45 15.19
CA VAL A 517 -33.75 -24.84 15.54
C VAL A 517 -33.46 -24.92 17.04
N ALA A 518 -34.13 -25.83 17.75
CA ALA A 518 -34.15 -25.86 19.22
C ALA A 518 -32.76 -25.98 19.85
N HIS A 519 -31.96 -26.97 19.43
CA HIS A 519 -30.62 -27.18 20.00
C HIS A 519 -29.68 -25.99 19.75
N GLU A 520 -29.78 -25.33 18.59
CA GLU A 520 -28.98 -24.14 18.29
C GLU A 520 -29.36 -22.94 19.17
N VAL A 521 -30.64 -22.83 19.56
CA VAL A 521 -31.13 -21.79 20.49
C VAL A 521 -30.65 -22.05 21.91
N VAL A 522 -30.71 -23.31 22.36
CA VAL A 522 -30.19 -23.74 23.67
C VAL A 522 -28.68 -23.47 23.75
N GLU A 523 -27.92 -23.92 22.76
CA GLU A 523 -26.46 -23.71 22.66
C GLU A 523 -26.12 -22.22 22.68
N ALA A 524 -26.72 -21.43 21.77
CA ALA A 524 -26.42 -19.99 21.66
C ALA A 524 -26.73 -19.24 22.96
N THR A 525 -27.82 -19.59 23.65
CA THR A 525 -28.19 -18.94 24.91
C THR A 525 -27.27 -19.37 26.04
N ALA A 526 -26.98 -20.67 26.19
CA ALA A 526 -26.05 -21.17 27.21
C ALA A 526 -24.64 -20.56 27.03
N ASP A 527 -24.14 -20.54 25.79
CA ASP A 527 -22.86 -19.94 25.41
C ASP A 527 -22.79 -18.44 25.69
N ALA A 528 -23.91 -17.74 25.60
CA ALA A 528 -23.96 -16.31 25.90
C ALA A 528 -23.81 -16.05 27.41
N TYR A 529 -24.44 -16.87 28.25
CA TYR A 529 -24.26 -16.81 29.71
C TYR A 529 -22.86 -17.22 30.10
N ALA A 530 -22.34 -18.30 29.51
CA ALA A 530 -20.98 -18.76 29.75
C ALA A 530 -19.97 -17.66 29.43
N ALA A 531 -20.12 -17.03 28.27
CA ALA A 531 -19.29 -15.92 27.82
C ALA A 531 -19.37 -14.70 28.76
N ALA A 532 -20.57 -14.22 29.06
CA ALA A 532 -20.72 -13.00 29.85
C ALA A 532 -20.24 -13.14 31.30
N LEU A 533 -20.26 -14.37 31.84
CA LEU A 533 -19.94 -14.67 33.23
C LEU A 533 -18.57 -15.34 33.41
N GLY A 534 -17.86 -15.65 32.33
CA GLY A 534 -16.58 -16.34 32.37
C GLY A 534 -16.70 -17.79 32.86
N TRP A 535 -17.79 -18.48 32.54
CA TRP A 535 -17.97 -19.88 32.87
C TRP A 535 -17.35 -20.77 31.80
N ASP A 536 -16.63 -21.79 32.24
CA ASP A 536 -16.10 -22.87 31.43
C ASP A 536 -16.25 -24.20 32.20
N ASP A 537 -15.85 -25.30 31.55
CA ASP A 537 -15.94 -26.65 32.11
C ASP A 537 -15.09 -26.85 33.38
N SER A 538 -14.17 -25.92 33.68
CA SER A 538 -13.33 -25.94 34.88
C SER A 538 -13.86 -25.02 35.98
N SER A 539 -14.40 -23.86 35.64
CA SER A 539 -14.77 -22.80 36.58
C SER A 539 -16.20 -22.94 37.11
N ALA A 540 -17.14 -23.36 36.26
CA ALA A 540 -18.54 -23.51 36.66
C ALA A 540 -19.29 -24.63 35.89
N PRO A 541 -18.75 -25.87 35.82
CA PRO A 541 -19.35 -26.96 35.04
C PRO A 541 -20.79 -27.26 35.46
N ARG A 542 -21.06 -27.26 36.77
CA ARG A 542 -22.41 -27.53 37.30
C ARG A 542 -23.42 -26.44 36.92
N ALA A 543 -23.01 -25.18 36.89
CA ALA A 543 -23.88 -24.09 36.49
C ALA A 543 -24.26 -24.20 35.01
N LEU A 544 -23.29 -24.57 34.16
CA LEU A 544 -23.53 -24.85 32.75
C LEU A 544 -24.50 -26.01 32.56
N THR A 545 -24.29 -27.15 33.22
CA THR A 545 -25.22 -28.30 33.13
C THR A 545 -26.64 -27.93 33.56
N ILE A 546 -26.80 -27.25 34.70
CA ILE A 546 -28.11 -26.82 35.21
C ILE A 546 -28.78 -25.86 34.24
N LEU A 547 -28.05 -24.86 33.73
CA LEU A 547 -28.59 -23.89 32.79
C LEU A 547 -29.00 -24.59 31.48
N THR A 548 -28.12 -25.37 30.86
CA THR A 548 -28.40 -26.06 29.59
C THR A 548 -29.60 -26.99 29.71
N ALA A 549 -29.68 -27.82 30.76
CA ALA A 549 -30.83 -28.70 31.00
C ALA A 549 -32.13 -27.92 31.22
N SER A 550 -32.07 -26.76 31.87
CA SER A 550 -33.23 -25.87 32.06
C SER A 550 -33.69 -25.24 30.75
N LEU A 551 -32.74 -24.74 29.96
CA LEU A 551 -33.02 -24.14 28.66
C LEU A 551 -33.62 -25.16 27.69
N ALA A 552 -33.13 -26.40 27.68
CA ALA A 552 -33.66 -27.48 26.85
C ALA A 552 -35.16 -27.74 27.12
N VAL A 553 -35.57 -27.78 28.39
CA VAL A 553 -36.99 -27.94 28.76
C VAL A 553 -37.82 -26.75 28.30
N LEU A 554 -37.37 -25.52 28.57
CA LEU A 554 -38.13 -24.32 28.20
C LEU A 554 -38.24 -24.15 26.68
N VAL A 555 -37.19 -24.46 25.92
CA VAL A 555 -37.23 -24.44 24.45
C VAL A 555 -38.17 -25.52 23.91
N ALA A 556 -38.19 -26.73 24.49
CA ALA A 556 -39.15 -27.76 24.12
C ALA A 556 -40.61 -27.34 24.41
N VAL A 557 -40.84 -26.60 25.50
CA VAL A 557 -42.15 -25.99 25.79
C VAL A 557 -42.51 -24.97 24.71
N ASN A 558 -41.54 -24.16 24.27
CA ASN A 558 -41.74 -23.16 23.23
C ASN A 558 -42.05 -23.77 21.87
N GLU A 559 -41.38 -24.88 21.51
CA GLU A 559 -41.70 -25.66 20.32
C GLU A 559 -43.12 -26.20 20.38
N ALA A 560 -43.52 -26.79 21.51
CA ALA A 560 -44.88 -27.29 21.69
C ALA A 560 -45.92 -26.16 21.54
N ALA A 561 -45.66 -24.99 22.14
CA ALA A 561 -46.52 -23.82 22.03
C ALA A 561 -46.64 -23.33 20.58
N CYS A 562 -45.52 -23.22 19.86
CA CYS A 562 -45.53 -22.78 18.45
C CYS A 562 -46.22 -23.80 17.54
N GLN A 563 -46.00 -25.10 17.73
CA GLN A 563 -46.67 -26.15 16.97
C GLN A 563 -48.17 -26.21 17.21
N ALA A 564 -48.63 -25.81 18.40
CA ALA A 564 -50.04 -25.63 18.72
C ALA A 564 -50.64 -24.31 18.19
N GLY A 565 -49.88 -23.50 17.44
CA GLY A 565 -50.33 -22.19 16.94
C GLY A 565 -50.42 -21.10 18.04
N ARG A 566 -49.76 -21.32 19.18
CA ARG A 566 -49.87 -20.51 20.40
C ARG A 566 -48.53 -19.87 20.77
N ALA A 567 -47.95 -19.12 19.84
CA ALA A 567 -46.68 -18.42 20.03
C ALA A 567 -46.65 -17.48 21.25
N GLU A 568 -47.82 -17.04 21.71
CA GLU A 568 -47.99 -16.16 22.88
C GLU A 568 -47.89 -16.88 24.24
N ASP A 569 -47.89 -18.20 24.24
CA ASP A 569 -47.78 -19.03 25.44
C ASP A 569 -46.36 -19.60 25.64
N GLN A 570 -45.39 -19.08 24.88
CA GLN A 570 -43.98 -19.44 25.05
C GLN A 570 -43.44 -18.97 26.42
N ALA A 571 -42.56 -19.79 26.98
CA ALA A 571 -41.69 -19.49 28.09
C ALA A 571 -40.53 -18.55 27.69
N THR A 572 -39.97 -17.90 28.70
CA THR A 572 -38.89 -16.92 28.58
C THR A 572 -37.71 -17.33 29.46
N VAL A 573 -36.56 -16.68 29.29
CA VAL A 573 -35.36 -16.97 30.10
C VAL A 573 -35.61 -16.81 31.61
N PHE A 574 -36.56 -15.96 32.01
CA PHE A 574 -36.91 -15.75 33.42
C PHE A 574 -37.62 -16.94 34.06
N HIS A 575 -38.20 -17.85 33.26
CA HIS A 575 -38.88 -19.05 33.78
C HIS A 575 -37.93 -20.17 34.18
N VAL A 576 -36.62 -20.03 33.94
CA VAL A 576 -35.60 -20.93 34.52
C VAL A 576 -35.72 -20.95 36.04
N ARG A 577 -36.03 -19.80 36.67
CA ARG A 577 -36.29 -19.74 38.11
C ARG A 577 -37.45 -20.65 38.52
N ALA A 578 -38.60 -20.54 37.85
CA ALA A 578 -39.76 -21.37 38.16
C ALA A 578 -39.46 -22.86 37.97
N LEU A 579 -38.76 -23.22 36.89
CA LEU A 579 -38.37 -24.61 36.63
C LEU A 579 -37.48 -25.21 37.73
N LEU A 580 -36.54 -24.41 38.26
CA LEU A 580 -35.62 -24.86 39.30
C LEU A 580 -36.26 -24.86 40.69
N THR A 581 -37.09 -23.87 41.02
CA THR A 581 -37.58 -23.67 42.41
C THR A 581 -39.01 -24.12 42.68
N ASP A 582 -39.87 -24.21 41.66
CA ASP A 582 -41.27 -24.63 41.79
C ASP A 582 -41.45 -26.07 41.29
N ALA A 583 -41.71 -26.99 42.22
CA ALA A 583 -41.88 -28.41 41.91
C ALA A 583 -43.13 -28.69 41.05
N ALA A 584 -44.22 -27.92 41.23
CA ALA A 584 -45.44 -28.09 40.47
C ALA A 584 -45.24 -27.62 39.02
N PHE A 585 -44.63 -26.44 38.82
CA PHE A 585 -44.25 -25.95 37.49
C PHE A 585 -43.34 -26.94 36.77
N ARG A 586 -42.31 -27.44 37.47
CA ARG A 586 -41.35 -28.40 36.89
C ARG A 586 -42.02 -29.71 36.47
N ALA A 587 -42.87 -30.27 37.31
CA ALA A 587 -43.57 -31.51 36.99
C ALA A 587 -44.48 -31.33 35.76
N ALA A 588 -45.24 -30.21 35.71
CA ALA A 588 -46.10 -29.90 34.57
C ALA A 588 -45.30 -29.69 33.27
N ALA A 589 -44.17 -28.97 33.33
CA ALA A 589 -43.30 -28.74 32.18
C ALA A 589 -42.73 -30.06 31.64
N LEU A 590 -42.10 -30.87 32.49
CA LEU A 590 -41.49 -32.15 32.09
C LEU A 590 -42.52 -33.13 31.53
N ALA A 591 -43.71 -33.21 32.13
CA ALA A 591 -44.80 -34.04 31.61
C ALA A 591 -45.29 -33.54 30.24
N GLY A 592 -45.48 -32.22 30.09
CA GLY A 592 -45.99 -31.62 28.85
C GLY A 592 -45.04 -31.74 27.65
N VAL A 593 -43.74 -31.91 27.88
CA VAL A 593 -42.72 -32.02 26.80
C VAL A 593 -41.95 -33.33 26.79
N GLN A 594 -42.38 -34.36 27.53
CA GLN A 594 -41.65 -35.61 27.70
C GLN A 594 -41.21 -36.25 26.36
N GLY A 595 -42.08 -36.20 25.34
CA GLY A 595 -41.82 -36.75 24.01
C GLY A 595 -40.90 -35.91 23.11
N ARG A 596 -40.45 -34.74 23.58
CA ARG A 596 -39.56 -33.81 22.85
C ARG A 596 -38.17 -33.70 23.45
N LEU A 597 -38.00 -34.18 24.68
CA LEU A 597 -36.70 -34.23 25.35
C LEU A 597 -35.97 -35.50 24.95
N ASP A 598 -34.65 -35.39 24.79
CA ASP A 598 -33.78 -36.57 24.65
C ASP A 598 -33.72 -37.38 25.95
N ASP A 599 -33.24 -38.62 25.83
CA ASP A 599 -33.17 -39.54 26.96
C ASP A 599 -32.18 -39.08 28.03
N GLU A 600 -31.12 -38.38 27.63
CA GLU A 600 -30.09 -37.85 28.54
C GLU A 600 -30.64 -36.72 29.42
N THR A 601 -31.32 -35.72 28.84
CA THR A 601 -31.97 -34.64 29.58
C THR A 601 -33.04 -35.20 30.50
N ARG A 602 -33.86 -36.15 30.02
CA ARG A 602 -34.91 -36.77 30.84
C ARG A 602 -34.31 -37.53 32.03
N SER A 603 -33.28 -38.33 31.80
CA SER A 603 -32.53 -39.06 32.84
C SER A 603 -31.93 -38.10 33.86
N TRP A 604 -31.31 -37.01 33.42
CA TRP A 604 -30.71 -36.00 34.29
C TRP A 604 -31.73 -35.39 35.25
N TRP A 605 -32.92 -35.03 34.75
CA TRP A 605 -34.01 -34.48 35.59
C TRP A 605 -34.57 -35.49 36.60
N GLN A 606 -34.50 -36.79 36.30
CA GLN A 606 -35.01 -37.86 37.18
C GLN A 606 -33.98 -38.33 38.22
N THR A 607 -32.70 -38.39 37.85
CA THR A 607 -31.65 -39.03 38.66
C THR A 607 -30.68 -38.02 39.28
N VAL A 608 -30.28 -36.98 38.55
CA VAL A 608 -29.25 -36.04 38.98
C VAL A 608 -29.86 -34.83 39.67
N PHE A 609 -30.85 -34.17 39.04
CA PHE A 609 -31.46 -32.95 39.57
C PHE A 609 -31.96 -33.09 41.03
N PRO A 610 -32.64 -34.18 41.46
CA PRO A 610 -33.09 -34.33 42.84
C PRO A 610 -31.97 -34.41 43.88
N THR A 611 -30.74 -34.71 43.46
CA THR A 611 -29.56 -34.78 44.35
C THR A 611 -28.89 -33.42 44.56
N LEU A 612 -29.27 -32.39 43.80
CA LEU A 612 -28.69 -31.06 43.89
C LEU A 612 -29.23 -30.28 45.09
N LEU A 613 -28.31 -29.70 45.88
CA LEU A 613 -28.67 -28.81 46.97
C LEU A 613 -29.24 -27.48 46.44
N PRO A 614 -30.22 -26.85 47.11
CA PRO A 614 -30.82 -25.57 46.67
C PRO A 614 -29.80 -24.45 46.39
N ASP A 615 -28.72 -24.37 47.16
CA ASP A 615 -27.65 -23.39 46.96
C ASP A 615 -26.92 -23.54 45.61
N SER A 616 -26.98 -24.73 45.00
CA SER A 616 -26.38 -25.00 43.68
C SER A 616 -27.02 -24.17 42.57
N PHE A 617 -28.24 -23.68 42.77
CA PHE A 617 -28.97 -22.89 41.76
C PHE A 617 -28.57 -21.42 41.76
N ALA A 618 -28.00 -20.90 42.85
CA ALA A 618 -27.75 -19.46 43.03
C ALA A 618 -26.85 -18.88 41.92
N VAL A 619 -25.85 -19.63 41.47
CA VAL A 619 -24.92 -19.22 40.40
C VAL A 619 -25.68 -18.97 39.07
N VAL A 620 -26.68 -19.80 38.77
CA VAL A 620 -27.55 -19.66 37.58
C VAL A 620 -28.64 -18.60 37.78
N LEU A 621 -29.25 -18.53 38.97
CA LEU A 621 -30.39 -17.65 39.26
C LEU A 621 -30.00 -16.19 39.49
N ASN A 622 -28.80 -15.91 40.01
CA ASN A 622 -28.35 -14.55 40.31
C ASN A 622 -28.30 -13.63 39.07
N PRO A 623 -27.68 -14.02 37.94
CA PRO A 623 -27.72 -13.25 36.71
C PRO A 623 -29.14 -13.00 36.18
N LEU A 624 -30.00 -14.02 36.22
CA LEU A 624 -31.41 -13.92 35.80
C LEU A 624 -32.20 -12.96 36.68
N THR A 625 -31.96 -12.99 37.99
CA THR A 625 -32.59 -12.09 38.95
C THR A 625 -32.17 -10.63 38.70
N ARG A 626 -30.89 -10.39 38.39
CA ARG A 626 -30.40 -9.06 37.99
C ARG A 626 -31.05 -8.56 36.69
N LEU A 627 -31.20 -9.42 35.69
CA LEU A 627 -31.92 -9.09 34.45
C LEU A 627 -33.41 -8.85 34.69
N ALA A 628 -34.05 -9.57 35.61
CA ALA A 628 -35.47 -9.38 35.92
C ALA A 628 -35.73 -8.12 36.75
N ALA A 629 -34.76 -7.69 37.56
CA ALA A 629 -34.89 -6.51 38.42
C ALA A 629 -34.85 -5.19 37.64
N ASN A 630 -34.17 -5.14 36.50
CA ASN A 630 -34.20 -3.97 35.62
C ASN A 630 -35.44 -4.04 34.70
N PRO A 631 -36.35 -3.04 34.74
CA PRO A 631 -37.59 -3.07 33.98
C PRO A 631 -37.36 -3.12 32.46
N VAL A 632 -36.29 -2.50 31.95
CA VAL A 632 -35.98 -2.48 30.51
C VAL A 632 -35.59 -3.87 30.02
N THR A 633 -34.69 -4.54 30.75
CA THR A 633 -34.21 -5.87 30.38
C THR A 633 -35.29 -6.93 30.61
N ARG A 634 -36.12 -6.74 31.65
CA ARG A 634 -37.31 -7.55 31.88
C ARG A 634 -38.33 -7.39 30.74
N ALA A 635 -38.60 -6.17 30.30
CA ALA A 635 -39.48 -5.90 29.18
C ALA A 635 -38.94 -6.49 27.88
N PHE A 636 -37.63 -6.32 27.62
CA PHE A 636 -36.98 -6.81 26.41
C PHE A 636 -36.98 -8.34 26.33
N LEU A 637 -36.52 -9.05 27.37
CA LEU A 637 -36.32 -10.51 27.38
C LEU A 637 -37.53 -11.31 27.89
N GLY A 638 -38.51 -10.64 28.49
CA GLY A 638 -39.65 -11.26 29.18
C GLY A 638 -40.89 -11.43 28.33
N GLN A 639 -40.81 -11.19 27.01
CA GLN A 639 -41.92 -11.42 26.10
C GLN A 639 -41.91 -12.85 25.55
N PRO A 640 -43.08 -13.47 25.32
CA PRO A 640 -43.16 -14.80 24.69
C PRO A 640 -42.64 -14.82 23.26
N ALA A 641 -42.95 -13.77 22.49
CA ALA A 641 -42.53 -13.58 21.12
C ALA A 641 -42.00 -12.15 20.94
N GLY A 642 -41.16 -11.96 19.91
CA GLY A 642 -40.49 -10.69 19.64
C GLY A 642 -40.27 -10.44 18.15
N SER A 643 -40.10 -9.16 17.81
CA SER A 643 -39.86 -8.63 16.47
C SER A 643 -38.41 -8.74 16.02
N TYR A 644 -37.46 -8.84 16.96
CA TYR A 644 -36.04 -9.01 16.63
C TYR A 644 -35.82 -10.34 15.89
N ASN A 645 -35.36 -10.26 14.64
CA ASN A 645 -34.98 -11.39 13.81
C ASN A 645 -33.78 -11.02 12.94
N ILE A 646 -32.57 -11.29 13.44
CA ILE A 646 -31.35 -10.91 12.70
C ILE A 646 -31.15 -11.76 11.43
N ARG A 647 -31.69 -13.00 11.38
CA ARG A 647 -31.66 -13.83 10.18
C ARG A 647 -32.47 -13.19 9.05
N ALA A 648 -33.72 -12.82 9.32
CA ALA A 648 -34.57 -12.13 8.35
C ALA A 648 -33.98 -10.76 7.96
N ALA A 649 -33.37 -10.04 8.92
CA ALA A 649 -32.68 -8.79 8.66
C ALA A 649 -31.51 -8.95 7.67
N MET A 650 -30.72 -10.03 7.79
CA MET A 650 -29.64 -10.33 6.84
C MET A 650 -30.18 -10.61 5.43
N ASP A 651 -31.20 -11.46 5.32
CA ASP A 651 -31.72 -11.89 4.02
C ASP A 651 -32.49 -10.78 3.30
N SER A 652 -33.19 -9.92 4.05
CA SER A 652 -33.92 -8.75 3.54
C SER A 652 -33.05 -7.49 3.41
N LYS A 653 -31.75 -7.57 3.77
CA LYS A 653 -30.80 -6.45 3.77
C LYS A 653 -31.26 -5.28 4.67
N MET A 654 -31.87 -5.54 5.80
CA MET A 654 -32.26 -4.52 6.77
C MET A 654 -31.04 -3.79 7.35
N ILE A 655 -31.29 -2.60 7.90
CA ILE A 655 -30.34 -1.79 8.65
C ILE A 655 -30.78 -1.85 10.11
N VAL A 656 -30.01 -2.55 10.94
CA VAL A 656 -30.35 -2.76 12.36
C VAL A 656 -29.39 -1.95 13.23
N TRP A 657 -29.92 -1.01 14.01
CA TRP A 657 -29.13 -0.29 15.00
C TRP A 657 -29.42 -0.85 16.38
N VAL A 658 -28.38 -1.24 17.12
CA VAL A 658 -28.48 -1.91 18.41
C VAL A 658 -27.72 -1.11 19.46
N CYS A 659 -28.47 -0.57 20.41
CA CYS A 659 -27.96 0.18 21.54
C CYS A 659 -28.31 -0.60 22.82
N PRO A 660 -27.45 -1.56 23.27
CA PRO A 660 -27.76 -2.45 24.39
C PRO A 660 -27.81 -1.73 25.75
N GLY A 661 -27.37 -0.47 25.79
CA GLY A 661 -27.26 0.35 26.99
C GLY A 661 -25.93 0.11 27.71
N GLY A 662 -25.29 1.18 28.18
CA GLY A 662 -24.21 1.16 29.17
C GLY A 662 -23.05 0.14 29.01
N ASN A 663 -22.31 -0.03 30.10
CA ASN A 663 -21.16 -0.95 30.23
C ASN A 663 -21.31 -1.89 31.44
N GLY A 664 -22.51 -1.97 32.02
CA GLY A 664 -22.80 -2.73 33.24
C GLY A 664 -22.77 -4.25 33.00
N PRO A 665 -22.72 -5.07 34.08
CA PRO A 665 -22.75 -6.53 33.95
C PRO A 665 -23.98 -7.08 33.22
N THR A 666 -25.14 -6.43 33.41
CA THR A 666 -26.41 -6.74 32.73
C THR A 666 -26.31 -6.48 31.22
N ASP A 667 -25.75 -5.34 30.84
CA ASP A 667 -25.58 -4.91 29.45
C ASP A 667 -24.61 -5.82 28.68
N ARG A 668 -23.54 -6.27 29.35
CA ARG A 668 -22.60 -7.26 28.78
C ARG A 668 -23.29 -8.57 28.46
N LEU A 669 -24.17 -9.05 29.35
CA LEU A 669 -24.93 -10.28 29.12
C LEU A 669 -25.91 -10.13 27.95
N ILE A 670 -26.61 -8.99 27.84
CA ILE A 670 -27.46 -8.71 26.67
C ILE A 670 -26.64 -8.67 25.39
N THR A 671 -25.50 -8.01 25.41
CA THR A 671 -24.64 -7.91 24.23
C THR A 671 -24.08 -9.27 23.83
N ALA A 672 -23.72 -10.12 24.81
CA ALA A 672 -23.33 -11.50 24.57
C ALA A 672 -24.47 -12.33 23.96
N LEU A 673 -25.71 -12.19 24.47
CA LEU A 673 -26.89 -12.84 23.92
C LEU A 673 -27.12 -12.44 22.45
N LEU A 674 -27.06 -11.15 22.13
CA LEU A 674 -27.22 -10.65 20.76
C LEU A 674 -26.08 -11.11 19.84
N ALA A 675 -24.85 -11.16 20.34
CA ALA A 675 -23.69 -11.63 19.59
C ALA A 675 -23.78 -13.14 19.28
N ARG A 676 -24.23 -13.96 20.24
CA ARG A 676 -24.45 -15.40 20.03
C ARG A 676 -25.63 -15.67 19.11
N ASP A 677 -26.71 -14.89 19.22
CA ASP A 677 -27.83 -14.98 18.28
C ASP A 677 -27.42 -14.60 16.85
N LEU A 678 -26.57 -13.58 16.68
CA LEU A 678 -25.97 -13.26 15.39
C LEU A 678 -25.18 -14.45 14.84
N LEU A 679 -24.30 -15.07 15.63
CA LEU A 679 -23.53 -16.24 15.19
C LEU A 679 -24.45 -17.39 14.78
N ARG A 680 -25.45 -17.70 15.60
CA ARG A 680 -26.48 -18.72 15.31
C ARG A 680 -27.18 -18.42 13.98
N ALA A 681 -27.66 -17.19 13.80
CA ALA A 681 -28.33 -16.76 12.58
C ALA A 681 -27.42 -16.77 11.34
N VAL A 682 -26.12 -16.52 11.52
CA VAL A 682 -25.13 -16.63 10.44
C VAL A 682 -24.95 -18.08 10.02
N ARG A 683 -24.79 -18.99 10.98
CA ARG A 683 -24.64 -20.44 10.72
C ARG A 683 -25.89 -21.06 10.10
N SER A 684 -27.07 -20.57 10.48
CA SER A 684 -28.33 -21.08 9.90
C SER A 684 -28.42 -20.80 8.40
N ARG A 685 -27.66 -19.85 7.84
CA ARG A 685 -27.58 -19.57 6.38
C ARG A 685 -26.95 -20.70 5.56
N ARG A 686 -26.58 -21.81 6.20
CA ARG A 686 -26.16 -23.07 5.56
C ARG A 686 -27.24 -23.63 4.64
N ASP A 687 -28.50 -23.31 4.90
CA ASP A 687 -29.67 -23.64 4.06
C ASP A 687 -29.69 -22.88 2.72
N THR A 688 -28.93 -21.77 2.60
CA THR A 688 -28.93 -20.88 1.44
C THR A 688 -27.65 -21.08 0.64
N PRO A 689 -27.69 -21.33 -0.69
CA PRO A 689 -26.51 -21.43 -1.53
C PRO A 689 -25.65 -20.16 -1.49
N GLU A 690 -24.32 -20.29 -1.50
CA GLU A 690 -23.40 -19.15 -1.33
C GLU A 690 -23.68 -18.01 -2.31
N ALA A 691 -23.95 -18.33 -3.58
CA ALA A 691 -24.24 -17.35 -4.63
C ALA A 691 -25.46 -16.46 -4.32
N GLN A 692 -26.46 -17.00 -3.63
CA GLN A 692 -27.73 -16.35 -3.30
C GLN A 692 -27.69 -15.60 -1.97
N ARG A 693 -26.68 -15.83 -1.13
CA ARG A 693 -26.53 -15.14 0.15
C ARG A 693 -26.32 -13.63 -0.07
N ALA A 694 -27.22 -12.83 0.48
CA ALA A 694 -27.07 -11.38 0.54
C ALA A 694 -25.89 -11.00 1.47
N PRO A 695 -24.96 -10.12 1.04
CA PRO A 695 -23.90 -9.61 1.91
C PRO A 695 -24.47 -8.80 3.07
N PHE A 696 -23.96 -9.02 4.28
CA PHE A 696 -24.37 -8.30 5.48
C PHE A 696 -23.14 -7.81 6.27
N ARG A 697 -23.21 -6.61 6.85
CA ARG A 697 -22.07 -5.97 7.54
C ARG A 697 -22.40 -5.60 8.98
N PRO A 698 -21.98 -6.39 9.97
CA PRO A 698 -22.01 -5.95 11.36
C PRO A 698 -20.82 -5.04 11.68
N TYR A 699 -21.12 -3.90 12.28
CA TYR A 699 -20.20 -2.91 12.83
C TYR A 699 -20.25 -2.97 14.35
N PHE A 700 -19.09 -3.18 14.97
CA PHE A 700 -18.93 -3.23 16.42
C PHE A 700 -18.02 -2.09 16.86
N ASP A 701 -18.57 -1.08 17.51
CA ASP A 701 -17.79 0.07 17.98
C ASP A 701 -16.79 -0.31 19.09
N GLU A 702 -17.10 -1.37 19.85
CA GLU A 702 -16.19 -1.97 20.81
C GLU A 702 -16.15 -3.50 20.66
N LEU A 703 -15.11 -4.04 20.04
CA LEU A 703 -14.89 -5.48 19.84
C LEU A 703 -14.86 -6.29 21.15
N ILE A 704 -14.53 -5.65 22.29
CA ILE A 704 -14.52 -6.34 23.58
C ILE A 704 -15.91 -6.87 23.96
N THR A 705 -16.97 -6.28 23.40
CA THR A 705 -18.35 -6.75 23.63
C THR A 705 -18.61 -8.11 23.01
N LEU A 706 -17.81 -8.54 22.02
CA LEU A 706 -17.86 -9.86 21.41
C LEU A 706 -16.99 -10.90 22.11
N THR A 707 -16.03 -10.49 22.93
CA THR A 707 -14.97 -11.39 23.44
C THR A 707 -15.23 -12.01 24.81
N GLY A 708 -16.47 -11.99 25.32
CA GLY A 708 -16.79 -12.68 26.56
C GLY A 708 -16.57 -14.21 26.47
N ALA A 709 -16.59 -14.78 25.26
CA ALA A 709 -16.52 -16.22 25.03
C ALA A 709 -15.12 -16.82 25.21
N ALA A 710 -15.08 -18.15 25.36
CA ALA A 710 -13.87 -18.95 25.20
C ALA A 710 -13.10 -18.50 23.92
N PRO A 711 -11.80 -18.17 24.02
CA PRO A 711 -11.02 -17.56 22.94
C PRO A 711 -11.04 -18.34 21.61
N GLU A 712 -11.18 -19.65 21.65
CA GLU A 712 -11.17 -20.55 20.49
C GLU A 712 -12.46 -20.44 19.64
N THR A 713 -13.59 -20.12 20.27
CA THR A 713 -14.91 -19.98 19.60
C THR A 713 -15.02 -18.70 18.78
N ILE A 714 -14.24 -17.67 19.10
CA ILE A 714 -14.30 -16.37 18.43
C ILE A 714 -13.53 -16.39 17.11
N ALA A 715 -12.36 -17.04 17.07
CA ALA A 715 -11.59 -17.20 15.83
C ALA A 715 -12.40 -18.00 14.77
N SER A 716 -12.98 -19.12 15.19
CA SER A 716 -13.90 -19.92 14.35
C SER A 716 -15.16 -19.15 13.95
N MET A 717 -15.71 -18.31 14.82
CA MET A 717 -16.82 -17.40 14.49
C MET A 717 -16.48 -16.47 13.32
N PHE A 718 -15.29 -15.85 13.29
CA PHE A 718 -14.92 -14.97 12.18
C PHE A 718 -14.72 -15.72 10.86
N GLU A 719 -14.25 -16.96 10.91
CA GLU A 719 -14.16 -17.84 9.74
C GLU A 719 -15.55 -18.21 9.20
N ASP A 720 -16.49 -18.55 10.09
CA ASP A 720 -17.89 -18.83 9.73
C ASP A 720 -18.54 -17.60 9.08
N PHE A 721 -18.36 -16.41 9.65
CA PHE A 721 -18.94 -15.17 9.12
C PHE A 721 -18.54 -14.95 7.66
N ARG A 722 -17.26 -15.13 7.35
CA ARG A 722 -16.75 -15.06 5.98
C ARG A 722 -17.43 -16.07 5.05
N LYS A 723 -17.53 -17.34 5.48
CA LYS A 723 -18.18 -18.42 4.71
C LYS A 723 -19.63 -18.10 4.38
N TYR A 724 -20.33 -17.38 5.26
CA TYR A 724 -21.74 -17.01 5.11
C TYR A 724 -21.97 -15.57 4.63
N ARG A 725 -20.97 -14.94 3.97
CA ARG A 725 -21.04 -13.58 3.41
C ARG A 725 -21.43 -12.50 4.43
N VAL A 726 -20.95 -12.65 5.66
CA VAL A 726 -21.05 -11.65 6.72
C VAL A 726 -19.67 -11.04 6.95
N HIS A 727 -19.56 -9.73 6.77
CA HIS A 727 -18.27 -9.02 6.81
C HIS A 727 -18.19 -8.14 8.06
N VAL A 728 -17.27 -8.44 8.96
CA VAL A 728 -17.21 -7.75 10.26
C VAL A 728 -16.30 -6.54 10.21
N HIS A 729 -16.80 -5.45 10.81
CA HIS A 729 -16.04 -4.23 11.05
C HIS A 729 -15.93 -4.04 12.56
N GLY A 730 -14.75 -4.32 13.10
CA GLY A 730 -14.49 -4.27 14.54
C GLY A 730 -13.59 -3.11 14.92
N LEU A 731 -14.04 -2.31 15.89
CA LEU A 731 -13.25 -1.23 16.46
C LEU A 731 -12.82 -1.59 17.89
N THR A 732 -11.59 -1.23 18.29
CA THR A 732 -11.13 -1.41 19.67
C THR A 732 -10.18 -0.29 20.07
N GLN A 733 -10.13 0.00 21.37
CA GLN A 733 -9.16 0.95 21.90
C GLN A 733 -7.76 0.33 22.05
N LEU A 734 -7.71 -0.95 22.40
CA LEU A 734 -6.49 -1.67 22.71
C LEU A 734 -6.63 -3.14 22.30
N LEU A 735 -5.89 -3.57 21.28
CA LEU A 735 -5.88 -4.97 20.83
C LEU A 735 -5.43 -5.95 21.92
N ALA A 736 -4.56 -5.50 22.83
CA ALA A 736 -4.09 -6.32 23.95
C ALA A 736 -5.19 -6.69 24.96
N ARG A 737 -6.35 -6.03 24.93
CA ARG A 737 -7.52 -6.43 25.74
C ARG A 737 -8.23 -7.66 25.21
N LEU A 738 -8.03 -7.99 23.93
CA LEU A 738 -8.59 -9.20 23.35
C LEU A 738 -7.71 -10.40 23.73
N PRO A 739 -8.30 -11.58 23.96
CA PRO A 739 -7.54 -12.81 24.17
C PRO A 739 -6.53 -13.04 23.04
N THR A 740 -5.35 -13.59 23.36
CA THR A 740 -4.27 -13.78 22.38
C THR A 740 -4.70 -14.55 21.13
N PRO A 741 -5.41 -15.70 21.20
CA PRO A 741 -5.87 -16.41 20.01
C PRO A 741 -6.77 -15.57 19.10
N VAL A 742 -7.66 -14.77 19.70
CA VAL A 742 -8.54 -13.85 18.99
C VAL A 742 -7.73 -12.79 18.27
N ARG A 743 -6.85 -12.09 18.99
CA ARG A 743 -5.99 -11.04 18.42
C ARG A 743 -5.20 -11.55 17.21
N LEU A 744 -4.59 -12.73 17.31
CA LEU A 744 -3.81 -13.33 16.23
C LEU A 744 -4.68 -13.64 15.01
N SER A 745 -5.83 -14.29 15.22
CA SER A 745 -6.77 -14.60 14.14
C SER A 745 -7.32 -13.33 13.46
N LEU A 746 -7.66 -12.30 14.25
CA LEU A 746 -8.16 -11.03 13.72
C LEU A 746 -7.17 -10.35 12.79
N VAL A 747 -5.92 -10.25 13.23
CA VAL A 747 -4.87 -9.55 12.49
C VAL A 747 -4.50 -10.33 11.22
N GLN A 748 -4.35 -11.66 11.32
CA GLN A 748 -4.03 -12.52 10.19
C GLN A 748 -5.10 -12.48 9.09
N ASN A 749 -6.38 -12.44 9.46
CA ASN A 749 -7.50 -12.49 8.52
C ASN A 749 -8.01 -11.10 8.08
N ALA A 750 -7.49 -10.02 8.65
CA ALA A 750 -7.91 -8.66 8.33
C ALA A 750 -7.62 -8.31 6.88
N SER A 751 -8.69 -8.07 6.12
CA SER A 751 -8.63 -7.47 4.78
C SER A 751 -8.32 -5.97 4.85
N THR A 752 -8.62 -5.35 5.99
CA THR A 752 -8.34 -3.95 6.31
C THR A 752 -7.83 -3.83 7.75
N LEU A 753 -6.69 -3.19 7.92
CA LEU A 753 -6.17 -2.79 9.23
C LEU A 753 -6.10 -1.27 9.25
N ALA A 754 -6.65 -0.65 10.28
CA ALA A 754 -6.62 0.79 10.48
C ALA A 754 -6.17 1.15 11.89
N SER A 755 -5.40 2.23 12.03
CA SER A 755 -5.00 2.77 13.33
C SER A 755 -5.12 4.29 13.36
N THR A 756 -5.75 4.82 14.42
CA THR A 756 -5.66 6.23 14.81
C THR A 756 -4.57 6.41 15.87
N ALA A 757 -4.33 7.65 16.30
CA ALA A 757 -3.51 7.92 17.49
C ALA A 757 -3.93 7.08 18.71
N GLY A 758 -2.95 6.81 19.58
CA GLY A 758 -3.04 5.91 20.74
C GLY A 758 -1.71 5.85 21.48
N SER A 759 -1.63 5.10 22.57
CA SER A 759 -0.34 4.83 23.21
C SER A 759 0.54 3.97 22.29
N GLN A 760 1.86 4.11 22.39
CA GLN A 760 2.78 3.28 21.58
C GLN A 760 2.55 1.78 21.83
N SER A 761 2.29 1.38 23.08
CA SER A 761 1.95 0.00 23.43
C SER A 761 0.65 -0.49 22.79
N ALA A 762 -0.33 0.38 22.57
CA ALA A 762 -1.59 0.04 21.93
C ALA A 762 -1.45 -0.12 20.42
N ILE A 763 -0.55 0.67 19.82
CA ILE A 763 -0.35 0.74 18.37
C ILE A 763 0.65 -0.31 17.87
N ALA A 764 1.66 -0.64 18.67
CA ALA A 764 2.76 -1.52 18.28
C ALA A 764 2.32 -2.83 17.61
N PRO A 765 1.26 -3.54 18.07
CA PRO A 765 0.79 -4.74 17.40
C PRO A 765 0.35 -4.52 15.94
N ILE A 766 -0.17 -3.33 15.59
CA ILE A 766 -0.57 -3.02 14.21
C ILE A 766 0.60 -2.55 13.37
N THR A 767 1.51 -1.74 13.91
CA THR A 767 2.67 -1.28 13.13
C THR A 767 3.62 -2.40 12.82
N ALA A 768 3.71 -3.41 13.69
CA ALA A 768 4.46 -4.64 13.42
C ALA A 768 3.98 -5.34 12.13
N GLU A 769 2.67 -5.38 11.89
CA GLU A 769 2.08 -5.92 10.65
C GLU A 769 2.41 -5.10 9.41
N TRP A 770 2.84 -3.85 9.60
CA TRP A 770 3.32 -2.96 8.56
C TRP A 770 4.86 -2.90 8.49
N GLY A 771 5.57 -3.78 9.21
CA GLY A 771 7.03 -3.77 9.29
C GLY A 771 7.60 -2.53 9.95
N ASP A 772 6.85 -1.93 10.89
CA ASP A 772 7.16 -0.70 11.62
C ASP A 772 7.45 0.52 10.73
N ARG A 773 6.78 0.57 9.58
CA ARG A 773 6.83 1.69 8.62
C ARG A 773 5.39 2.11 8.28
N PRO A 774 4.74 3.00 9.07
CA PRO A 774 5.32 3.84 10.12
C PRO A 774 5.47 3.11 11.46
N GLY A 775 6.46 3.53 12.26
CA GLY A 775 6.65 3.00 13.61
C GLY A 775 5.60 3.51 14.62
N PRO A 776 5.49 2.89 15.80
CA PRO A 776 4.49 3.23 16.81
C PRO A 776 4.49 4.71 17.23
N ALA A 777 5.68 5.31 17.33
CA ALA A 777 5.84 6.70 17.73
C ALA A 777 5.20 7.69 16.73
N ILE A 778 5.26 7.40 15.43
CA ILE A 778 4.69 8.25 14.38
C ILE A 778 3.16 8.17 14.39
N VAL A 779 2.61 6.96 14.56
CA VAL A 779 1.17 6.76 14.59
C VAL A 779 0.57 7.34 15.89
N ALA A 780 1.30 7.27 17.00
CA ALA A 780 0.88 7.84 18.28
C ALA A 780 0.65 9.36 18.23
N THR A 781 1.38 10.06 17.36
CA THR A 781 1.30 11.52 17.19
C THR A 781 0.30 11.95 16.11
N LEU A 782 -0.52 11.05 15.56
CA LEU A 782 -1.53 11.43 14.57
C LEU A 782 -2.53 12.45 15.15
N ASP A 783 -2.93 13.40 14.31
CA ASP A 783 -4.00 14.32 14.62
C ASP A 783 -5.36 13.60 14.72
N ARG A 784 -6.34 14.28 15.31
CA ARG A 784 -7.71 13.75 15.39
C ARG A 784 -8.25 13.50 13.98
N TYR A 785 -8.92 12.36 13.80
CA TYR A 785 -9.44 11.90 12.51
C TYR A 785 -8.38 11.53 11.47
N GLU A 786 -7.10 11.50 11.81
CA GLU A 786 -6.09 10.95 10.93
C GLU A 786 -5.91 9.45 11.23
N HIS A 787 -5.76 8.66 10.18
CA HIS A 787 -5.58 7.22 10.27
C HIS A 787 -4.41 6.77 9.39
N TYR A 788 -3.67 5.77 9.85
CA TYR A 788 -2.96 4.88 8.94
C TYR A 788 -3.84 3.67 8.63
N ILE A 789 -3.91 3.29 7.35
CA ILE A 789 -4.73 2.18 6.88
C ILE A 789 -4.01 1.31 5.86
N SER A 790 -4.14 0.00 5.98
CA SER A 790 -3.78 -0.95 4.93
C SER A 790 -5.04 -1.67 4.44
N LEU A 791 -5.14 -1.86 3.13
CA LEU A 791 -6.34 -2.32 2.44
C LEU A 791 -5.99 -3.44 1.47
N THR A 792 -6.98 -4.27 1.13
CA THR A 792 -6.87 -5.25 0.04
C THR A 792 -7.63 -4.74 -1.17
N VAL A 793 -6.95 -4.62 -2.31
CA VAL A 793 -7.52 -4.13 -3.57
C VAL A 793 -7.02 -5.01 -4.72
N ARG A 794 -7.93 -5.63 -5.45
CA ARG A 794 -7.64 -6.58 -6.55
C ARG A 794 -6.67 -7.68 -6.13
N GLY A 795 -6.86 -8.20 -4.91
CA GLY A 795 -6.02 -9.24 -4.32
C GLY A 795 -4.61 -8.79 -3.90
N ARG A 796 -4.30 -7.48 -3.93
CA ARG A 796 -3.02 -6.93 -3.47
C ARG A 796 -3.22 -6.08 -2.22
N ARG A 797 -2.27 -6.15 -1.28
CA ARG A 797 -2.23 -5.25 -0.13
C ARG A 797 -1.71 -3.88 -0.57
N VAL A 798 -2.41 -2.83 -0.18
CA VAL A 798 -2.07 -1.43 -0.43
C VAL A 798 -1.95 -0.72 0.93
N GLY A 799 -0.84 -0.01 1.15
CA GLY A 799 -0.56 0.71 2.39
C GLY A 799 0.57 0.09 3.22
N PRO A 800 0.80 0.61 4.44
CA PRO A 800 -0.05 1.57 5.15
C PRO A 800 -0.07 2.97 4.49
N LEU A 801 -1.27 3.51 4.31
CA LEU A 801 -1.53 4.83 3.77
C LEU A 801 -2.00 5.75 4.90
N ARG A 802 -1.51 6.98 4.93
CA ARG A 802 -2.13 8.03 5.74
C ARG A 802 -3.39 8.52 5.03
N ILE A 803 -4.52 8.52 5.73
CA ILE A 803 -5.81 9.05 5.27
C ILE A 803 -6.44 9.92 6.34
N THR A 804 -7.21 10.91 5.92
CA THR A 804 -8.15 11.61 6.79
C THR A 804 -9.45 10.83 6.84
N GLY A 805 -9.99 10.65 8.04
CA GLY A 805 -11.27 10.01 8.31
C GLY A 805 -12.39 10.80 7.63
N PRO A 806 -13.36 10.13 6.98
CA PRO A 806 -14.47 10.79 6.33
C PRO A 806 -15.45 11.32 7.38
N HIS A 807 -15.49 12.64 7.56
CA HIS A 807 -16.48 13.28 8.44
C HIS A 807 -17.84 13.35 7.73
N LEU A 808 -18.95 12.97 8.38
CA LEU A 808 -20.24 12.91 7.69
C LEU A 808 -20.70 14.28 7.19
N ASP A 809 -20.45 15.33 7.98
CA ASP A 809 -20.84 16.71 7.62
C ASP A 809 -20.02 17.29 6.47
N GLU A 810 -18.91 16.64 6.10
CA GLU A 810 -18.14 16.99 4.91
C GLU A 810 -18.53 16.10 3.72
N VAL A 811 -18.52 14.78 3.92
CA VAL A 811 -18.66 13.79 2.83
C VAL A 811 -20.11 13.61 2.40
N PHE A 812 -21.06 13.76 3.32
CA PHE A 812 -22.49 13.54 3.08
C PHE A 812 -23.36 14.77 3.41
N ALA A 813 -22.76 15.97 3.43
CA ALA A 813 -23.46 17.23 3.70
C ALA A 813 -24.76 17.37 2.88
N ASP A 814 -24.68 17.12 1.56
CA ASP A 814 -25.80 17.23 0.62
C ASP A 814 -26.92 16.20 0.85
N TYR A 815 -26.60 15.10 1.54
CA TYR A 815 -27.53 14.03 1.86
C TYR A 815 -28.16 14.18 3.24
N ALA A 816 -27.69 15.11 4.09
CA ALA A 816 -28.29 15.31 5.40
C ALA A 816 -29.75 15.78 5.29
N ARG A 817 -30.64 15.16 6.07
CA ARG A 817 -32.08 15.45 6.19
C ARG A 817 -32.46 15.62 7.67
N PRO A 818 -31.90 16.61 8.38
CA PRO A 818 -32.13 16.77 9.83
C PRO A 818 -33.61 16.97 10.18
N ARG A 819 -34.40 17.59 9.29
CA ARG A 819 -35.86 17.78 9.50
C ARG A 819 -36.66 16.47 9.49
N GLN A 820 -36.14 15.40 8.87
CA GLN A 820 -36.79 14.10 8.82
C GLN A 820 -36.30 13.13 9.91
N ALA A 821 -35.29 13.50 10.71
CA ALA A 821 -34.71 12.63 11.72
C ALA A 821 -35.74 12.09 12.74
N ALA A 822 -36.67 12.93 13.20
CA ALA A 822 -37.74 12.52 14.12
C ALA A 822 -38.78 11.58 13.46
N ALA A 823 -38.97 11.69 12.14
CA ALA A 823 -39.81 10.75 11.40
C ALA A 823 -39.10 9.40 11.26
N LEU A 824 -37.80 9.40 10.94
CA LEU A 824 -36.98 8.19 10.90
C LEU A 824 -36.96 7.48 12.25
N GLU A 825 -36.75 8.19 13.36
CA GLU A 825 -36.69 7.55 14.66
C GLU A 825 -38.02 6.85 15.01
N ARG A 826 -39.16 7.48 14.72
CA ARG A 826 -40.48 6.86 14.91
C ARG A 826 -40.68 5.64 14.02
N ALA A 827 -40.31 5.74 12.74
CA ALA A 827 -40.39 4.63 11.80
C ALA A 827 -39.49 3.46 12.22
N ALA A 828 -38.26 3.74 12.66
CA ALA A 828 -37.30 2.74 13.09
C ALA A 828 -37.73 2.01 14.37
N ARG A 829 -38.34 2.73 15.32
CA ARG A 829 -38.95 2.13 16.52
C ARG A 829 -40.17 1.27 16.16
N ALA A 830 -41.02 1.74 15.25
CA ALA A 830 -42.17 0.99 14.78
C ALA A 830 -41.76 -0.31 14.05
N MET A 831 -40.75 -0.23 13.18
CA MET A 831 -40.15 -1.37 12.50
C MET A 831 -39.56 -2.39 13.48
N ALA A 832 -38.93 -1.91 14.56
CA ALA A 832 -38.44 -2.77 15.63
C ALA A 832 -39.55 -3.29 16.56
N GLY A 833 -40.83 -2.96 16.32
CA GLY A 833 -41.95 -3.37 17.16
C GLY A 833 -41.88 -2.81 18.59
N ALA A 834 -41.31 -1.61 18.77
CA ALA A 834 -41.16 -1.00 20.08
C ALA A 834 -42.53 -0.65 20.69
N GLN A 835 -42.72 -1.02 21.96
CA GLN A 835 -43.94 -0.77 22.72
C GLN A 835 -43.62 -0.03 24.03
N PRO A 836 -44.62 0.62 24.66
CA PRO A 836 -44.44 1.26 25.96
C PRO A 836 -43.86 0.29 27.00
N LEU A 837 -42.85 0.75 27.74
CA LEU A 837 -42.12 -0.05 28.72
C LEU A 837 -43.03 -0.67 29.78
N ASP A 838 -43.96 0.10 30.32
CA ASP A 838 -44.93 -0.31 31.35
C ASP A 838 -45.81 -1.48 30.91
N GLN A 839 -46.29 -1.45 29.66
CA GLN A 839 -47.10 -2.51 29.07
C GLN A 839 -46.30 -3.80 28.94
N LEU A 840 -45.07 -3.72 28.42
CA LEU A 840 -44.19 -4.88 28.27
C LEU A 840 -43.78 -5.48 29.62
N THR A 841 -43.52 -4.62 30.62
CA THR A 841 -43.14 -5.08 31.96
C THR A 841 -44.30 -5.79 32.67
N THR A 842 -45.53 -5.27 32.50
CA THR A 842 -46.75 -5.92 33.00
C THR A 842 -46.95 -7.28 32.34
N ARG A 843 -46.89 -7.34 31.01
CA ARG A 843 -47.02 -8.59 30.25
C ARG A 843 -45.97 -9.63 30.65
N ALA A 844 -44.72 -9.21 30.85
CA ALA A 844 -43.65 -10.10 31.32
C ALA A 844 -43.92 -10.66 32.72
N THR A 845 -44.65 -9.93 33.57
CA THR A 845 -45.07 -10.41 34.90
C THR A 845 -46.11 -11.53 34.79
N ASP A 846 -47.10 -11.35 33.91
CA ASP A 846 -48.19 -12.31 33.73
C ASP A 846 -47.80 -13.56 32.94
N GLN A 847 -46.65 -13.53 32.25
CA GLN A 847 -46.27 -14.59 31.31
C GLN A 847 -46.13 -15.95 31.98
N LEU A 848 -45.66 -16.02 33.23
CA LEU A 848 -45.56 -17.30 33.95
C LEU A 848 -46.93 -17.97 34.13
N ALA A 849 -47.97 -17.18 34.43
CA ALA A 849 -49.34 -17.69 34.58
C ALA A 849 -49.91 -18.20 33.24
N ARG A 850 -49.55 -17.56 32.12
CA ARG A 850 -49.95 -18.02 30.77
C ARG A 850 -49.30 -19.36 30.42
N VAL A 851 -47.98 -19.46 30.62
CA VAL A 851 -47.24 -20.71 30.40
C VAL A 851 -47.81 -21.84 31.27
N ASN A 852 -48.12 -21.57 32.53
CA ASN A 852 -48.77 -22.55 33.42
C ASN A 852 -50.12 -23.04 32.87
N ARG A 853 -50.96 -22.14 32.38
CA ARG A 853 -52.25 -22.50 31.78
C ARG A 853 -52.08 -23.35 30.53
N PHE A 854 -51.07 -23.05 29.71
CA PHE A 854 -50.73 -23.86 28.54
C PHE A 854 -50.24 -25.26 28.92
N LEU A 855 -49.32 -25.36 29.88
CA LEU A 855 -48.82 -26.65 30.37
C LEU A 855 -49.92 -27.52 30.99
N ALA A 856 -50.86 -26.93 31.72
CA ALA A 856 -52.01 -27.64 32.28
C ALA A 856 -52.92 -28.25 31.20
N GLN A 857 -52.94 -27.69 29.99
CA GLN A 857 -53.71 -28.20 28.86
C GLN A 857 -52.96 -29.28 28.06
N LEU A 858 -51.62 -29.32 28.17
CA LEU A 858 -50.79 -30.39 27.60
C LEU A 858 -50.77 -31.65 28.46
N ALA A 859 -51.10 -31.53 29.75
CA ALA A 859 -51.17 -32.68 30.65
C ALA A 859 -52.26 -33.66 30.16
N PRO A 860 -51.97 -34.97 30.06
CA PRO A 860 -52.97 -35.95 29.68
C PRO A 860 -54.14 -35.90 30.67
N THR A 861 -55.36 -35.77 30.14
CA THR A 861 -56.59 -35.91 30.93
C THR A 861 -56.59 -37.32 31.49
N ALA A 862 -56.36 -37.46 32.80
CA ALA A 862 -56.57 -38.73 33.47
C ALA A 862 -58.04 -39.12 33.26
N GLU A 863 -58.29 -40.24 32.58
CA GLU A 863 -59.60 -40.87 32.55
C GLU A 863 -60.07 -41.03 34.01
N PRO A 864 -61.32 -40.65 34.36
CA PRO A 864 -61.80 -40.84 35.71
C PRO A 864 -61.85 -42.33 36.01
N ALA A 865 -61.02 -42.77 36.97
CA ALA A 865 -61.01 -44.14 37.45
C ALA A 865 -62.43 -44.58 37.79
N ALA A 866 -62.88 -45.64 37.10
CA ALA A 866 -64.16 -46.28 37.33
C ALA A 866 -64.32 -46.56 38.84
N ARG A 867 -65.42 -46.06 39.42
CA ARG A 867 -65.84 -46.40 40.78
C ARG A 867 -65.97 -47.93 40.87
N LEU A 868 -65.01 -48.58 41.53
CA LEU A 868 -65.17 -49.93 42.02
C LEU A 868 -66.29 -49.92 43.07
N GLN A 869 -67.47 -50.39 42.67
CA GLN A 869 -68.52 -50.80 43.58
C GLN A 869 -67.96 -51.89 44.50
N LYS A 870 -68.00 -51.62 45.81
CA LYS A 870 -67.80 -52.63 46.86
C LYS A 870 -68.96 -53.63 46.78
N GLU A 871 -68.74 -54.76 46.15
CA GLU A 871 -69.56 -55.95 46.41
C GLU A 871 -69.17 -56.51 47.78
N ARG A 872 -70.10 -56.40 48.71
CA ARG A 872 -70.14 -57.24 49.91
C ARG A 872 -70.63 -58.62 49.45
N TYR A 873 -69.90 -59.68 49.80
CA TYR A 873 -70.52 -60.98 50.01
C TYR A 873 -70.03 -61.59 51.32
N GLN A 874 -71.03 -62.08 52.05
CA GLN A 874 -70.93 -63.08 53.11
C GLN A 874 -70.44 -64.41 52.54
#